data_AF-A0A2P2MBJ8-F1
#
_entry.id   AF-A0A2P2MBJ8-F1
#
_cell.length_a   1.000
_cell.length_b   1.000
_cell.length_c   1.000
_cell.angle_alpha   90.00
_cell.angle_beta   90.00
_cell.angle_gamma   90.00
#
_symmetry.space_group_name_H-M   'P 1'
#
loop_
_entity.id
_entity.type
_entity.pdbx_description
1 polymer ?
#
loop_
_entity_poly.entity_id
_entity_poly.type
_entity_poly.pdbx_seq_one_letter_code
_entity_poly.pdbx_strand_id
1 'polypeptide(L)'
;MARVSDNWERLVRATLKREQLRNVGQGDDRGPSGIAAAVPPSLVRTNIEAILQAADEIQDEDPTVARILCEQAYSLAQNLDPNSEGRGVLQFKTGLMSVIKQKLAKKDGAQIDRNRDIEHLWEFYQRYKRRYRVDAIQREEQKWRESGTFTTANLGELELRSLEMKKVFATLRALVEVMEALSKDADPRGVGRLIMEELRRIKRVGELTTYNIVPLEAPSFTNAIGAFPEVRGAISAIRYTEHFPRLPADFEVSGERSADMFDLLEYVFGFQNDNVRNQRENVVLTLANSQSRLSIPIHQADPKIDEKAINDVFLKVLDNYIKWCKYLRIRLAYNRIDAITRDRKLFLVSLYFLIWGEAANVRFLPECICYIFHNMAKELDAILDHGEANRASSCMGDGGSVSFLEQIICPIYETMAAEASRNNGGKASHSAWRNYDDFNEYFWSPACFDLAWPMRKDSLFFLKPKGWKRTGKSSFVEHRTFLHLYQSFHRLWIFLALMFQALSIIAFNHGHIDLDIFKVILSIGPVFAIMNFVKCFLDVLLMFGAYSTARTMAISRLVIRFFWGVGSSVGITYLYVLVLNERNQQDKNSSYFRLYMLVLGVYAALRVVFALLLKIPACHTLSDMSDQSFFQFFKWIYQERYYVGRGLFESMSDYFRYVLFWLVIFVSKFTFAYFLQIRPLVKPTNTIRDLPSFQYSWHDLISKNNNVLTLVSLWAPVVAIYLMDIHIWYTLLSAIVGGVMGARARLGEIRSLEMVHKRFESFPEAFVKNLVSLKGRRISFNPQSSQESQAMNKAYAAMFAPFWNEIIKSLREEDYISNREMDLLSVPSNTGSLRLVQWPLFLLSSKILLAVDLAMDCRDTQADLWNRICRDEYMAYAVQECYYSVEKILHSLVDGEGRLWYLSF
;
A
#
# COMPACT_ATOMS: atom_id res chain seq x y z
N MET A 1 -6.02 -44.60 25.88
CA MET A 1 -6.43 -43.98 24.61
C MET A 1 -7.93 -44.14 24.31
N ALA A 2 -8.62 -45.21 24.72
CA ALA A 2 -10.08 -45.34 24.52
C ALA A 2 -10.93 -44.26 25.25
N ARG A 3 -10.56 -43.87 26.48
CA ARG A 3 -11.30 -42.84 27.25
C ARG A 3 -11.24 -41.41 26.70
N VAL A 4 -10.24 -41.07 25.87
CA VAL A 4 -10.12 -39.72 25.28
C VAL A 4 -10.94 -39.64 23.99
N SER A 5 -11.00 -40.73 23.23
CA SER A 5 -11.88 -40.90 22.07
C SER A 5 -13.35 -40.82 22.47
N ASP A 6 -13.77 -41.54 23.52
CA ASP A 6 -15.15 -41.51 23.99
C ASP A 6 -15.54 -40.16 24.59
N ASN A 7 -14.63 -39.49 25.29
CA ASN A 7 -14.88 -38.14 25.80
C ASN A 7 -14.91 -37.11 24.68
N TRP A 8 -14.09 -37.25 23.64
CA TRP A 8 -14.13 -36.41 22.45
C TRP A 8 -15.43 -36.61 21.67
N GLU A 9 -15.89 -37.84 21.47
CA GLU A 9 -17.17 -38.12 20.82
C GLU A 9 -18.38 -37.68 21.64
N ARG A 10 -18.31 -37.71 22.98
CA ARG A 10 -19.35 -37.16 23.87
C ARG A 10 -19.37 -35.64 23.83
N LEU A 11 -18.19 -35.01 23.79
CA LEU A 11 -18.05 -33.55 23.67
C LEU A 11 -18.56 -33.06 22.31
N VAL A 12 -18.19 -33.76 21.23
CA VAL A 12 -18.61 -33.47 19.85
C VAL A 12 -20.12 -33.70 19.65
N ARG A 13 -20.69 -34.76 20.24
CA ARG A 13 -22.15 -34.96 20.23
C ARG A 13 -22.90 -33.94 21.09
N ALA A 14 -22.32 -33.47 22.19
CA ALA A 14 -22.90 -32.44 23.04
C ALA A 14 -22.81 -31.03 22.40
N THR A 15 -21.73 -30.71 21.69
CA THR A 15 -21.61 -29.46 20.92
C THR A 15 -22.53 -29.44 19.70
N LEU A 16 -22.65 -30.56 18.96
CA LEU A 16 -23.59 -30.68 17.84
C LEU A 16 -25.07 -30.59 18.30
N LYS A 17 -25.43 -31.16 19.46
CA LYS A 17 -26.77 -30.98 20.05
C LYS A 17 -27.02 -29.54 20.53
N ARG A 18 -25.98 -28.82 20.95
CA ARG A 18 -26.06 -27.45 21.45
C ARG A 18 -26.11 -26.42 20.32
N GLU A 19 -25.47 -26.68 19.18
CA GLU A 19 -25.61 -25.88 17.96
C GLU A 19 -27.00 -26.05 17.31
N GLN A 20 -27.55 -27.27 17.29
CA GLN A 20 -28.93 -27.49 16.84
C GLN A 20 -29.97 -26.77 17.72
N LEU A 21 -29.69 -26.55 19.00
CA LEU A 21 -30.55 -25.79 19.92
C LEU A 21 -30.29 -24.28 19.89
N ARG A 22 -29.12 -23.82 19.41
CA ARG A 22 -28.76 -22.41 19.29
C ARG A 22 -29.39 -21.73 18.07
N ASN A 23 -29.87 -22.49 17.09
CA ASN A 23 -30.62 -21.98 15.93
C ASN A 23 -32.14 -21.82 16.17
N VAL A 24 -32.63 -22.04 17.40
CA VAL A 24 -34.06 -21.91 17.74
C VAL A 24 -34.32 -20.75 18.71
N GLY A 25 -33.29 -20.05 19.20
CA GLY A 25 -33.43 -18.98 20.21
C GLY A 25 -32.86 -17.62 19.77
N GLN A 26 -33.73 -16.80 19.17
CA GLN A 26 -33.66 -15.34 18.91
C GLN A 26 -32.82 -14.82 17.72
N GLY A 27 -33.54 -14.12 16.83
CA GLY A 27 -33.08 -13.54 15.57
C GLY A 27 -32.27 -12.24 15.72
N ASP A 28 -31.87 -11.56 14.65
CA ASP A 28 -32.32 -11.62 13.27
C ASP A 28 -31.11 -11.26 12.39
N ASP A 29 -30.35 -12.28 11.96
CA ASP A 29 -29.43 -12.20 10.82
C ASP A 29 -29.12 -13.62 10.35
N ARG A 30 -29.85 -14.07 9.33
CA ARG A 30 -29.80 -15.45 8.80
C ARG A 30 -28.49 -15.68 8.03
N GLY A 31 -27.47 -16.23 8.70
CA GLY A 31 -26.48 -17.07 8.05
C GLY A 31 -27.15 -18.33 7.46
N PRO A 32 -26.59 -18.95 6.40
CA PRO A 32 -27.28 -20.00 5.66
C PRO A 32 -27.51 -21.21 6.58
N SER A 33 -28.77 -21.46 6.93
CA SER A 33 -29.20 -22.73 7.51
C SER A 33 -29.67 -23.63 6.38
N GLY A 34 -29.21 -24.89 6.36
CA GLY A 34 -29.60 -25.87 5.36
C GLY A 34 -28.44 -26.47 4.57
N ILE A 35 -28.72 -26.96 3.36
CA ILE A 35 -27.81 -27.72 2.51
C ILE A 35 -26.73 -26.82 1.91
N ALA A 36 -27.00 -25.51 1.81
CA ALA A 36 -26.05 -24.49 1.37
C ALA A 36 -24.80 -24.39 2.26
N ALA A 37 -24.92 -24.60 3.58
CA ALA A 37 -23.79 -24.55 4.52
C ALA A 37 -22.85 -25.77 4.44
N ALA A 38 -23.27 -26.84 3.72
CA ALA A 38 -22.50 -28.06 3.55
C ALA A 38 -21.59 -28.05 2.30
N VAL A 39 -21.55 -26.95 1.55
CA VAL A 39 -20.75 -26.82 0.31
C VAL A 39 -19.25 -26.76 0.64
N PRO A 40 -18.42 -27.69 0.10
CA PRO A 40 -16.98 -27.67 0.31
C PRO A 40 -16.29 -26.44 -0.32
N PRO A 41 -15.21 -25.90 0.30
CA PRO A 41 -14.45 -24.75 -0.22
C PRO A 41 -13.94 -24.91 -1.67
N SER A 42 -13.70 -26.14 -2.11
CA SER A 42 -13.26 -26.47 -3.47
C SER A 42 -14.35 -26.23 -4.54
N LEU A 43 -15.62 -26.14 -4.15
CA LEU A 43 -16.77 -25.90 -5.04
C LEU A 43 -17.32 -24.46 -4.97
N VAL A 44 -16.74 -23.61 -4.10
CA VAL A 44 -17.16 -22.22 -3.86
C VAL A 44 -16.88 -21.29 -5.05
N ARG A 45 -16.02 -21.69 -6.01
CA ARG A 45 -15.77 -20.92 -7.26
C ARG A 45 -16.97 -20.88 -8.22
N THR A 46 -18.08 -21.53 -7.89
CA THR A 46 -19.32 -21.58 -8.68
C THR A 46 -20.52 -21.18 -7.84
N ASN A 47 -21.59 -20.66 -8.46
CA ASN A 47 -22.82 -20.20 -7.79
C ASN A 47 -23.66 -21.32 -7.13
N ILE A 48 -23.07 -22.51 -6.87
CA ILE A 48 -23.73 -23.67 -6.25
C ILE A 48 -24.28 -23.32 -4.86
N GLU A 49 -23.53 -22.54 -4.08
CA GLU A 49 -23.95 -22.08 -2.75
C GLU A 49 -25.20 -21.19 -2.84
N ALA A 50 -25.21 -20.23 -3.76
CA ALA A 50 -26.35 -19.34 -3.99
C ALA A 50 -27.59 -20.11 -4.51
N ILE A 51 -27.39 -21.12 -5.37
CA ILE A 51 -28.48 -21.98 -5.87
C ILE A 51 -29.09 -22.82 -4.74
N LEU A 52 -28.27 -23.37 -3.85
CA LEU A 52 -28.75 -24.16 -2.73
C LEU A 52 -29.39 -23.29 -1.64
N GLN A 53 -28.88 -22.08 -1.43
CA GLN A 53 -29.50 -21.12 -0.53
C GLN A 53 -30.90 -20.72 -1.03
N ALA A 54 -31.04 -20.43 -2.33
CA ALA A 54 -32.34 -20.20 -2.95
C ALA A 54 -33.26 -21.43 -2.83
N ALA A 55 -32.71 -22.65 -2.95
CA ALA A 55 -33.49 -23.88 -2.80
C ALA A 55 -34.02 -24.07 -1.37
N ASP A 56 -33.21 -23.77 -0.35
CA ASP A 56 -33.61 -23.84 1.06
C ASP A 56 -34.67 -22.78 1.39
N GLU A 57 -34.59 -21.57 0.81
CA GLU A 57 -35.58 -20.51 0.98
C GLU A 57 -36.93 -20.80 0.29
N ILE A 58 -36.88 -21.36 -0.93
CA ILE A 58 -38.09 -21.70 -1.72
C ILE A 58 -38.72 -23.01 -1.22
N GLN A 59 -38.01 -23.82 -0.44
CA GLN A 59 -38.42 -25.14 0.03
C GLN A 59 -39.84 -25.18 0.60
N ASP A 60 -40.19 -24.19 1.41
CA ASP A 60 -41.49 -24.08 2.08
C ASP A 60 -42.59 -23.51 1.15
N GLU A 61 -42.20 -22.78 0.10
CA GLU A 61 -43.12 -22.17 -0.87
C GLU A 61 -43.47 -23.10 -2.05
N ASP A 62 -42.46 -23.72 -2.65
CA ASP A 62 -42.62 -24.65 -3.76
C ASP A 62 -41.56 -25.77 -3.72
N PRO A 63 -41.91 -26.95 -3.18
CA PRO A 63 -40.96 -28.05 -3.02
C PRO A 63 -40.52 -28.63 -4.37
N THR A 64 -41.27 -28.39 -5.46
CA THR A 64 -40.90 -28.86 -6.80
C THR A 64 -39.78 -28.01 -7.38
N VAL A 65 -39.85 -26.69 -7.22
CA VAL A 65 -38.80 -25.75 -7.64
C VAL A 65 -37.53 -25.93 -6.82
N ALA A 66 -37.65 -26.08 -5.50
CA ALA A 66 -36.50 -26.36 -4.63
C ALA A 66 -35.79 -27.68 -5.00
N ARG A 67 -36.53 -28.71 -5.45
CA ARG A 67 -35.93 -29.94 -6.00
C ARG A 67 -35.15 -29.67 -7.28
N ILE A 68 -35.72 -28.92 -8.24
CA ILE A 68 -35.07 -28.59 -9.52
C ILE A 68 -33.74 -27.85 -9.27
N LEU A 69 -33.73 -26.88 -8.34
CA LEU A 69 -32.52 -26.17 -7.93
C LEU A 69 -31.46 -27.12 -7.33
N CYS A 70 -31.86 -28.06 -6.45
CA CYS A 70 -30.95 -29.06 -5.89
C CYS A 70 -30.38 -30.02 -6.96
N GLU A 71 -31.19 -30.43 -7.94
CA GLU A 71 -30.76 -31.30 -9.05
C GLU A 71 -29.73 -30.58 -9.95
N GLN A 72 -29.95 -29.30 -10.23
CA GLN A 72 -29.00 -28.51 -10.99
C GLN A 72 -27.69 -28.28 -10.22
N ALA A 73 -27.77 -27.98 -8.92
CA ALA A 73 -26.60 -27.87 -8.05
C ALA A 73 -25.79 -29.19 -8.01
N TYR A 74 -26.47 -30.34 -7.98
CA TYR A 74 -25.82 -31.65 -8.07
C TYR A 74 -25.12 -31.85 -9.42
N SER A 75 -25.78 -31.49 -10.53
CA SER A 75 -25.18 -31.59 -11.87
C SER A 75 -23.94 -30.70 -12.02
N LEU A 76 -23.97 -29.48 -11.47
CA LEU A 76 -22.82 -28.57 -11.48
C LEU A 76 -21.64 -29.16 -10.68
N ALA A 77 -21.91 -29.68 -9.47
CA ALA A 77 -20.91 -30.34 -8.66
C ALA A 77 -20.34 -31.61 -9.35
N GLN A 78 -21.16 -32.34 -10.11
CA GLN A 78 -20.73 -33.53 -10.83
C GLN A 78 -19.84 -33.20 -12.04
N ASN A 79 -20.13 -32.13 -12.77
CA ASN A 79 -19.31 -31.69 -13.90
C ASN A 79 -17.94 -31.14 -13.47
N LEU A 80 -17.87 -30.51 -12.30
CA LEU A 80 -16.62 -29.93 -11.76
C LEU A 80 -15.64 -30.98 -11.24
N ASP A 81 -16.14 -32.05 -10.63
CA ASP A 81 -15.31 -33.14 -10.08
C ASP A 81 -15.95 -34.51 -10.39
N PRO A 82 -15.83 -35.03 -11.63
CA PRO A 82 -16.48 -36.27 -12.03
C PRO A 82 -16.06 -37.49 -11.19
N ASN A 83 -14.79 -37.52 -10.78
CA ASN A 83 -14.17 -38.61 -10.03
C ASN A 83 -14.40 -38.53 -8.52
N SER A 84 -14.88 -37.38 -8.00
CA SER A 84 -15.13 -37.13 -6.57
C SER A 84 -13.89 -37.39 -5.71
N GLU A 85 -12.73 -36.90 -6.14
CA GLU A 85 -11.42 -37.21 -5.55
C GLU A 85 -11.28 -36.68 -4.11
N GLY A 86 -12.04 -35.65 -3.75
CA GLY A 86 -12.11 -35.10 -2.39
C GLY A 86 -13.19 -35.76 -1.52
N ARG A 87 -12.81 -36.24 -0.31
CA ARG A 87 -13.75 -36.80 0.68
C ARG A 87 -14.93 -35.85 1.00
N GLY A 88 -14.68 -34.54 1.09
CA GLY A 88 -15.72 -33.53 1.35
C GLY A 88 -16.72 -33.38 0.19
N VAL A 89 -16.24 -33.42 -1.06
CA VAL A 89 -17.09 -33.36 -2.28
C VAL A 89 -17.95 -34.60 -2.40
N LEU A 90 -17.40 -35.78 -2.11
CA LEU A 90 -18.15 -37.04 -2.11
C LEU A 90 -19.27 -37.05 -1.06
N GLN A 91 -18.97 -36.61 0.17
CA GLN A 91 -19.95 -36.51 1.25
C GLN A 91 -21.08 -35.54 0.90
N PHE A 92 -20.72 -34.37 0.35
CA PHE A 92 -21.67 -33.37 -0.11
C PHE A 92 -22.59 -33.90 -1.23
N LYS A 93 -22.03 -34.50 -2.29
CA LYS A 93 -22.82 -35.09 -3.38
C LYS A 93 -23.75 -36.20 -2.91
N THR A 94 -23.27 -37.07 -2.02
CA THR A 94 -24.07 -38.17 -1.47
C THR A 94 -25.20 -37.63 -0.58
N GLY A 95 -24.92 -36.61 0.23
CA GLY A 95 -25.91 -35.90 1.04
C GLY A 95 -26.98 -35.22 0.18
N LEU A 96 -26.57 -34.47 -0.84
CA LEU A 96 -27.48 -33.78 -1.76
C LEU A 96 -28.35 -34.77 -2.55
N MET A 97 -27.78 -35.88 -3.01
CA MET A 97 -28.54 -36.97 -3.66
C MET A 97 -29.57 -37.61 -2.72
N SER A 98 -29.24 -37.78 -1.43
CA SER A 98 -30.19 -38.26 -0.42
C SER A 98 -31.37 -37.30 -0.25
N VAL A 99 -31.09 -36.00 -0.19
CA VAL A 99 -32.13 -34.96 -0.12
C VAL A 99 -33.03 -35.00 -1.35
N ILE A 100 -32.46 -35.09 -2.56
CA ILE A 100 -33.23 -35.18 -3.81
C ILE A 100 -34.14 -36.42 -3.78
N LYS A 101 -33.63 -37.58 -3.34
CA LYS A 101 -34.42 -38.81 -3.19
C LYS A 101 -35.54 -38.69 -2.17
N GLN A 102 -35.32 -38.03 -1.03
CA GLN A 102 -36.37 -37.76 -0.05
C GLN A 102 -37.45 -36.82 -0.59
N LYS A 103 -37.06 -35.80 -1.37
CA LYS A 103 -38.00 -34.89 -2.04
C LYS A 103 -38.82 -35.61 -3.12
N LEU A 104 -38.23 -36.56 -3.84
CA LEU A 104 -38.93 -37.40 -4.83
C LEU A 104 -39.87 -38.45 -4.20
N ALA A 105 -39.50 -39.03 -3.05
CA ALA A 105 -40.31 -40.02 -2.35
C ALA A 105 -41.66 -39.47 -1.82
N LYS A 106 -41.77 -38.15 -1.62
CA LYS A 106 -43.02 -37.46 -1.24
C LYS A 106 -44.01 -37.28 -2.42
N LYS A 107 -43.65 -37.63 -3.66
CA LYS A 107 -44.42 -37.34 -4.88
C LYS A 107 -44.92 -38.59 -5.62
N ASP A 108 -45.26 -39.65 -4.87
CA ASP A 108 -45.95 -40.87 -5.36
C ASP A 108 -45.45 -41.42 -6.70
N GLY A 109 -44.13 -41.41 -6.93
CA GLY A 109 -43.49 -42.14 -8.05
C GLY A 109 -43.82 -41.65 -9.47
N ALA A 110 -44.29 -40.41 -9.68
CA ALA A 110 -44.51 -39.88 -11.02
C ALA A 110 -43.18 -39.75 -11.82
N GLN A 111 -43.18 -40.16 -13.09
CA GLN A 111 -42.03 -40.05 -13.99
C GLN A 111 -41.66 -38.56 -14.20
N ILE A 112 -40.38 -38.23 -14.04
CA ILE A 112 -39.87 -36.85 -14.14
C ILE A 112 -39.86 -36.43 -15.62
N ASP A 113 -40.63 -35.40 -15.96
CA ASP A 113 -40.60 -34.76 -17.28
C ASP A 113 -39.89 -33.41 -17.20
N ARG A 114 -38.71 -33.31 -17.83
CA ARG A 114 -37.87 -32.12 -17.82
C ARG A 114 -38.55 -30.91 -18.47
N ASN A 115 -39.41 -31.11 -19.47
CA ASN A 115 -40.11 -30.00 -20.12
C ASN A 115 -41.14 -29.38 -19.18
N ARG A 116 -41.87 -30.22 -18.44
CA ARG A 116 -42.83 -29.78 -17.42
C ARG A 116 -42.13 -29.08 -16.24
N ASP A 117 -40.94 -29.54 -15.85
CA ASP A 117 -40.14 -28.89 -14.81
C ASP A 117 -39.67 -27.48 -15.23
N ILE A 118 -39.31 -27.29 -16.52
CA ILE A 118 -38.94 -25.97 -17.07
C ILE A 118 -40.15 -25.02 -17.11
N GLU A 119 -41.33 -25.53 -17.49
CA GLU A 119 -42.57 -24.75 -17.46
C GLU A 119 -42.95 -24.32 -16.04
N HIS A 120 -42.88 -25.24 -15.08
CA HIS A 120 -43.12 -24.95 -13.66
C HIS A 120 -42.10 -23.94 -13.08
N LEU A 121 -40.83 -24.05 -13.45
CA LEU A 121 -39.78 -23.12 -13.03
C LEU A 121 -40.03 -21.70 -13.58
N TRP A 122 -40.45 -21.61 -14.84
CA TRP A 122 -40.81 -20.34 -15.48
C TRP A 122 -42.05 -19.69 -14.87
N GLU A 123 -43.12 -20.46 -14.62
CA GLU A 123 -44.31 -19.97 -13.93
C GLU A 123 -44.00 -19.48 -12.52
N PHE A 124 -43.16 -20.23 -11.79
CA PHE A 124 -42.71 -19.82 -10.47
C PHE A 124 -41.91 -18.52 -10.53
N TYR A 125 -40.97 -18.39 -11.47
CA TYR A 125 -40.19 -17.17 -11.67
C TYR A 125 -41.10 -15.95 -11.90
N GLN A 126 -42.09 -16.07 -12.79
CA GLN A 126 -43.06 -15.00 -13.07
C GLN A 126 -43.92 -14.66 -11.84
N ARG A 127 -44.36 -15.67 -11.10
CA ARG A 127 -45.15 -15.49 -9.87
C ARG A 127 -44.34 -14.82 -8.76
N TYR A 128 -43.09 -15.24 -8.58
CA TYR A 128 -42.16 -14.69 -7.59
C TYR A 128 -41.84 -13.22 -7.92
N LYS A 129 -41.51 -12.91 -9.18
CA LYS A 129 -41.27 -11.54 -9.67
C LYS A 129 -42.45 -10.60 -9.44
N ARG A 130 -43.69 -11.06 -9.68
CA ARG A 130 -44.92 -10.30 -9.43
C ARG A 130 -45.21 -10.10 -7.95
N ARG A 131 -45.03 -11.13 -7.12
CA ARG A 131 -45.29 -11.07 -5.67
C ARG A 131 -44.45 -9.99 -5.01
N TYR A 132 -43.15 -9.96 -5.33
CA TYR A 132 -42.23 -8.97 -4.78
C TYR A 132 -42.22 -7.63 -5.53
N ARG A 133 -43.12 -7.42 -6.51
CA ARG A 133 -43.27 -6.17 -7.26
C ARG A 133 -41.97 -5.63 -7.85
N VAL A 134 -41.07 -6.51 -8.29
CA VAL A 134 -39.71 -6.16 -8.74
C VAL A 134 -39.74 -5.13 -9.87
N ASP A 135 -40.64 -5.29 -10.84
CA ASP A 135 -40.79 -4.34 -11.97
C ASP A 135 -41.38 -2.98 -11.54
N ALA A 136 -42.10 -2.90 -10.41
CA ALA A 136 -42.64 -1.64 -9.90
C ALA A 136 -41.57 -0.87 -9.10
N ILE A 137 -40.80 -1.59 -8.29
CA ILE A 137 -39.64 -1.06 -7.56
C ILE A 137 -38.60 -0.51 -8.54
N GLN A 138 -38.30 -1.25 -9.62
CA GLN A 138 -37.44 -0.80 -10.70
C GLN A 138 -37.86 0.57 -11.26
N ARG A 139 -39.16 0.74 -11.50
CA ARG A 139 -39.71 2.01 -12.01
C ARG A 139 -39.72 3.12 -10.97
N GLU A 140 -39.98 2.80 -9.70
CA GLU A 140 -39.93 3.78 -8.62
C GLU A 140 -38.52 4.33 -8.46
N GLU A 141 -37.49 3.49 -8.46
CA GLU A 141 -36.11 3.94 -8.38
C GLU A 141 -35.64 4.73 -9.60
N GLN A 142 -36.09 4.36 -10.79
CA GLN A 142 -35.84 5.15 -11.99
C GLN A 142 -36.40 6.56 -11.82
N LYS A 143 -37.63 6.68 -11.29
CA LYS A 143 -38.22 7.98 -10.93
C LYS A 143 -37.49 8.70 -9.81
N TRP A 144 -36.98 8.01 -8.80
CA TRP A 144 -36.16 8.60 -7.73
C TRP A 144 -34.81 9.12 -8.23
N ARG A 145 -34.20 8.42 -9.19
CA ARG A 145 -33.00 8.89 -9.91
C ARG A 145 -33.29 10.14 -10.73
N GLU A 146 -34.46 10.20 -11.36
CA GLU A 146 -34.89 11.35 -12.16
C GLU A 146 -35.30 12.56 -11.30
N SER A 147 -35.86 12.35 -10.10
CA SER A 147 -36.38 13.43 -9.23
C SER A 147 -35.34 14.08 -8.31
N GLY A 148 -34.17 13.46 -8.12
CA GLY A 148 -32.99 14.07 -7.49
C GLY A 148 -33.11 14.46 -6.00
N THR A 149 -34.22 14.12 -5.33
CA THR A 149 -34.57 14.56 -3.96
C THR A 149 -34.38 13.42 -2.95
N PHE A 150 -33.36 13.54 -2.08
CA PHE A 150 -33.13 12.62 -0.95
C PHE A 150 -33.12 13.39 0.37
N THR A 151 -33.96 12.97 1.32
CA THR A 151 -33.96 13.45 2.71
C THR A 151 -33.28 12.42 3.62
N THR A 152 -32.49 12.89 4.59
CA THR A 152 -31.71 12.06 5.54
C THR A 152 -32.56 11.12 6.40
N ALA A 153 -33.86 11.43 6.58
CA ALA A 153 -34.80 10.57 7.30
C ALA A 153 -35.13 9.25 6.56
N ASN A 154 -34.96 9.22 5.23
CA ASN A 154 -35.30 8.04 4.41
C ASN A 154 -34.15 7.04 4.28
N LEU A 155 -32.94 7.34 4.77
CA LEU A 155 -31.75 6.51 4.57
C LEU A 155 -31.80 5.19 5.34
N GLY A 156 -32.25 5.23 6.61
CA GLY A 156 -32.39 4.02 7.44
C GLY A 156 -33.51 3.09 6.97
N GLU A 157 -34.62 3.65 6.45
CA GLU A 157 -35.71 2.87 5.85
C GLU A 157 -35.28 2.25 4.51
N LEU A 158 -34.42 2.95 3.76
CA LEU A 158 -33.83 2.45 2.51
C LEU A 158 -32.85 1.29 2.77
N GLU A 159 -32.03 1.35 3.81
CA GLU A 159 -31.09 0.28 4.18
C GLU A 159 -31.80 -1.02 4.54
N LEU A 160 -32.90 -0.94 5.30
CA LEU A 160 -33.68 -2.09 5.71
C LEU A 160 -34.40 -2.75 4.52
N ARG A 161 -35.03 -1.94 3.65
CA ARG A 161 -35.60 -2.41 2.37
C ARG A 161 -34.52 -2.99 1.46
N SER A 162 -33.33 -2.41 1.46
CA SER A 162 -32.20 -2.87 0.66
C SER A 162 -31.78 -4.30 1.02
N LEU A 163 -31.78 -4.65 2.31
CA LEU A 163 -31.38 -5.98 2.75
C LEU A 163 -32.38 -7.05 2.31
N GLU A 164 -33.68 -6.77 2.41
CA GLU A 164 -34.75 -7.66 1.93
C GLU A 164 -34.71 -7.80 0.39
N MET A 165 -34.51 -6.70 -0.32
CA MET A 165 -34.38 -6.69 -1.78
C MET A 165 -33.18 -7.52 -2.25
N LYS A 166 -32.02 -7.38 -1.60
CA LYS A 166 -30.81 -8.15 -1.92
C LYS A 166 -31.07 -9.65 -1.87
N LYS A 167 -31.85 -10.13 -0.89
CA LYS A 167 -32.26 -11.54 -0.79
C LYS A 167 -33.17 -11.95 -1.95
N VAL A 168 -34.23 -11.17 -2.21
CA VAL A 168 -35.17 -11.43 -3.33
C VAL A 168 -34.44 -11.49 -4.68
N PHE A 169 -33.51 -10.56 -4.93
CA PHE A 169 -32.72 -10.54 -6.16
C PHE A 169 -31.71 -11.68 -6.23
N ALA A 170 -31.09 -12.08 -5.11
CA ALA A 170 -30.21 -13.26 -5.07
C ALA A 170 -30.97 -14.54 -5.43
N THR A 171 -32.20 -14.68 -4.95
CA THR A 171 -33.06 -15.84 -5.26
C THR A 171 -33.53 -15.82 -6.72
N LEU A 172 -33.89 -14.66 -7.26
CA LEU A 172 -34.15 -14.50 -8.70
C LEU A 172 -32.91 -14.80 -9.56
N ARG A 173 -31.71 -14.42 -9.08
CA ARG A 173 -30.41 -14.73 -9.71
C ARG A 173 -30.24 -16.22 -9.94
N ALA A 174 -30.40 -16.98 -8.85
CA ALA A 174 -30.26 -18.43 -8.85
C ALA A 174 -31.28 -19.09 -9.78
N LEU A 175 -32.54 -18.63 -9.75
CA LEU A 175 -33.58 -19.13 -10.66
C LEU A 175 -33.22 -18.89 -12.13
N VAL A 176 -32.72 -17.69 -12.46
CA VAL A 176 -32.30 -17.33 -13.84
C VAL A 176 -31.14 -18.18 -14.32
N GLU A 177 -30.15 -18.44 -13.47
CA GLU A 177 -29.00 -19.29 -13.80
C GLU A 177 -29.42 -20.74 -14.06
N VAL A 178 -30.31 -21.30 -13.23
CA VAL A 178 -30.84 -22.65 -13.43
C VAL A 178 -31.73 -22.70 -14.68
N MET A 179 -32.54 -21.68 -14.95
CA MET A 179 -33.31 -21.57 -16.19
C MET A 179 -32.40 -21.51 -17.43
N GLU A 180 -31.29 -20.76 -17.38
CA GLU A 180 -30.31 -20.70 -18.47
C GLU A 180 -29.68 -22.06 -18.73
N ALA A 181 -29.28 -22.77 -17.68
CA ALA A 181 -28.68 -24.10 -17.82
C ALA A 181 -29.67 -25.12 -18.42
N LEU A 182 -30.92 -25.13 -17.94
CA LEU A 182 -31.96 -26.05 -18.42
C LEU A 182 -32.50 -25.69 -19.81
N SER A 183 -32.45 -24.42 -20.21
CA SER A 183 -32.92 -23.96 -21.52
C SER A 183 -32.11 -24.53 -22.70
N LYS A 184 -30.88 -24.97 -22.47
CA LYS A 184 -30.02 -25.61 -23.50
C LYS A 184 -30.57 -26.97 -23.98
N ASP A 185 -31.39 -27.62 -23.15
CA ASP A 185 -31.96 -28.95 -23.42
C ASP A 185 -33.47 -28.89 -23.77
N ALA A 186 -34.07 -27.71 -23.86
CA ALA A 186 -35.51 -27.50 -24.03
C ALA A 186 -35.97 -27.43 -25.50
N ASP A 187 -37.25 -27.75 -25.78
CA ASP A 187 -37.84 -27.59 -27.12
C ASP A 187 -37.87 -26.09 -27.53
N PRO A 188 -37.24 -25.70 -28.66
CA PRO A 188 -37.22 -24.33 -29.15
C PRO A 188 -38.60 -23.69 -29.41
N ARG A 189 -39.67 -24.49 -29.49
CA ARG A 189 -41.03 -24.01 -29.82
C ARG A 189 -41.91 -23.74 -28.59
N GLY A 190 -41.47 -24.09 -27.38
CA GLY A 190 -42.23 -23.91 -26.13
C GLY A 190 -41.73 -22.75 -25.26
N VAL A 191 -41.79 -22.93 -23.93
CA VAL A 191 -41.35 -21.95 -22.92
C VAL A 191 -39.85 -21.61 -23.01
N GLY A 192 -39.04 -22.47 -23.64
CA GLY A 192 -37.62 -22.22 -23.88
C GLY A 192 -37.32 -20.93 -24.67
N ARG A 193 -38.20 -20.54 -25.62
CA ARG A 193 -38.04 -19.27 -26.36
C ARG A 193 -38.27 -18.05 -25.47
N LEU A 194 -39.29 -18.09 -24.60
CA LEU A 194 -39.61 -17.02 -23.66
C LEU A 194 -38.50 -16.84 -22.62
N ILE A 195 -37.94 -17.95 -22.13
CA ILE A 195 -36.77 -17.96 -21.25
C ILE A 195 -35.57 -17.31 -21.96
N MET A 196 -35.28 -17.67 -23.22
CA MET A 196 -34.19 -17.07 -23.98
C MET A 196 -34.37 -15.57 -24.26
N GLU A 197 -35.60 -15.12 -24.53
CA GLU A 197 -35.90 -13.69 -24.72
C GLU A 197 -35.75 -12.90 -23.41
N GLU A 198 -36.22 -13.42 -22.28
CA GLU A 198 -36.03 -12.80 -20.96
C GLU A 198 -34.55 -12.86 -20.51
N LEU A 199 -33.82 -13.94 -20.80
CA LEU A 199 -32.37 -14.03 -20.57
C LEU A 199 -31.60 -13.01 -21.40
N ARG A 200 -31.99 -12.79 -22.66
CA ARG A 200 -31.41 -11.71 -23.48
C ARG A 200 -31.75 -10.34 -22.91
N ARG A 201 -32.96 -10.14 -22.38
CA ARG A 201 -33.36 -8.90 -21.72
C ARG A 201 -32.55 -8.66 -20.43
N ILE A 202 -32.39 -9.66 -19.58
CA ILE A 202 -31.58 -9.59 -18.35
C ILE A 202 -30.11 -9.31 -18.70
N LYS A 203 -29.55 -10.00 -19.70
CA LYS A 203 -28.19 -9.75 -20.19
C LYS A 203 -28.01 -8.34 -20.75
N ARG A 204 -29.05 -7.75 -21.38
CA ARG A 204 -29.05 -6.35 -21.85
C ARG A 204 -29.16 -5.33 -20.72
N VAL A 205 -29.92 -5.62 -19.66
CA VAL A 205 -30.11 -4.74 -18.49
C VAL A 205 -28.89 -4.71 -17.56
N GLY A 206 -27.90 -5.59 -17.80
CA GLY A 206 -26.58 -5.45 -17.19
C GLY A 206 -26.52 -5.81 -15.70
N GLU A 207 -27.44 -6.63 -15.20
CA GLU A 207 -27.31 -7.20 -13.87
C GLU A 207 -26.85 -8.64 -13.96
N LEU A 208 -25.68 -8.93 -13.38
CA LEU A 208 -25.48 -10.04 -12.45
C LEU A 208 -24.02 -10.26 -11.94
N THR A 209 -23.13 -9.28 -11.96
CA THR A 209 -21.82 -9.38 -11.26
C THR A 209 -21.36 -8.02 -10.76
N THR A 210 -21.82 -7.60 -9.58
CA THR A 210 -21.38 -6.34 -8.96
C THR A 210 -20.22 -6.60 -8.01
N TYR A 211 -18.99 -6.52 -8.53
CA TYR A 211 -17.79 -6.34 -7.70
C TYR A 211 -17.57 -4.87 -7.30
N ASN A 212 -18.23 -3.95 -8.01
CA ASN A 212 -18.05 -2.51 -7.87
C ASN A 212 -18.95 -1.94 -6.77
N ILE A 213 -18.36 -1.07 -5.93
CA ILE A 213 -19.00 -0.41 -4.80
C ILE A 213 -20.07 0.57 -5.29
N VAL A 214 -19.83 1.26 -6.42
CA VAL A 214 -20.76 2.13 -7.14
C VAL A 214 -21.01 1.56 -8.54
N PRO A 215 -22.01 0.65 -8.69
CA PRO A 215 -22.33 0.10 -9.99
C PRO A 215 -23.06 1.16 -10.85
N LEU A 216 -22.34 1.75 -11.79
CA LEU A 216 -22.86 2.77 -12.70
C LEU A 216 -23.66 2.20 -13.88
N GLU A 217 -23.50 0.91 -14.18
CA GLU A 217 -24.09 0.25 -15.36
C GLU A 217 -25.37 -0.55 -15.05
N ALA A 218 -25.53 -0.98 -13.80
CA ALA A 218 -26.71 -1.70 -13.34
C ALA A 218 -27.61 -0.76 -12.52
N PRO A 219 -28.94 -0.91 -12.57
CA PRO A 219 -29.82 -0.30 -11.60
C PRO A 219 -29.48 -0.85 -10.20
N SER A 220 -28.59 -0.21 -9.44
CA SER A 220 -28.38 -0.62 -8.05
C SER A 220 -29.59 -0.26 -7.23
N PHE A 221 -30.35 -1.28 -6.86
CA PHE A 221 -31.56 -1.16 -6.05
C PHE A 221 -31.34 -0.61 -4.63
N THR A 222 -30.08 -0.37 -4.23
CA THR A 222 -29.72 -0.27 -2.80
C THR A 222 -28.51 0.60 -2.47
N ASN A 223 -27.87 1.27 -3.44
CA ASN A 223 -26.57 1.87 -3.16
C ASN A 223 -26.65 3.30 -2.59
N ALA A 224 -26.61 3.40 -1.26
CA ALA A 224 -26.56 4.67 -0.53
C ALA A 224 -25.37 5.56 -0.95
N ILE A 225 -24.26 4.96 -1.40
CA ILE A 225 -23.03 5.70 -1.76
C ILE A 225 -23.24 6.54 -3.03
N GLY A 226 -24.04 6.04 -3.98
CA GLY A 226 -24.39 6.80 -5.19
C GLY A 226 -25.21 8.08 -4.91
N ALA A 227 -25.80 8.19 -3.71
CA ALA A 227 -26.62 9.33 -3.33
C ALA A 227 -25.81 10.53 -2.80
N PHE A 228 -24.54 10.33 -2.41
CA PHE A 228 -23.70 11.43 -1.92
C PHE A 228 -23.53 12.51 -2.99
N PRO A 229 -23.67 13.81 -2.64
CA PRO A 229 -23.60 14.89 -3.61
C PRO A 229 -22.22 14.95 -4.30
N GLU A 230 -21.14 14.59 -3.61
CA GLU A 230 -19.81 14.48 -4.19
C GLU A 230 -19.71 13.39 -5.26
N VAL A 231 -20.37 12.24 -5.04
CA VAL A 231 -20.39 11.13 -6.00
C VAL A 231 -21.26 11.48 -7.22
N ARG A 232 -22.45 12.07 -6.99
CA ARG A 232 -23.32 12.58 -8.07
C ARG A 232 -22.61 13.63 -8.93
N GLY A 233 -21.86 14.54 -8.29
CA GLY A 233 -21.10 15.54 -9.00
C GLY A 233 -19.97 14.96 -9.83
N ALA A 234 -19.28 13.93 -9.32
CA ALA A 234 -18.24 13.23 -10.06
C ALA A 234 -18.80 12.47 -11.27
N ILE A 235 -19.94 11.80 -11.12
CA ILE A 235 -20.66 11.13 -12.23
C ILE A 235 -21.09 12.15 -13.29
N SER A 236 -21.62 13.29 -12.88
CA SER A 236 -21.98 14.39 -13.79
C SER A 236 -20.76 14.96 -14.53
N ALA A 237 -19.62 15.07 -13.85
CA ALA A 237 -18.39 15.61 -14.43
C ALA A 237 -17.78 14.73 -15.53
N ILE A 238 -18.00 13.41 -15.49
CA ILE A 238 -17.51 12.47 -16.51
C ILE A 238 -18.50 12.20 -17.65
N ARG A 239 -19.70 12.80 -17.60
CA ARG A 239 -20.77 12.55 -18.58
C ARG A 239 -20.39 13.06 -19.97
N TYR A 240 -20.87 12.36 -21.00
CA TYR A 240 -20.69 12.80 -22.38
C TYR A 240 -21.38 14.14 -22.61
N THR A 241 -20.69 15.09 -23.23
CA THR A 241 -21.26 16.38 -23.64
C THR A 241 -21.21 16.52 -25.16
N GLU A 242 -22.08 17.34 -25.72
CA GLU A 242 -22.19 17.56 -27.18
C GLU A 242 -20.91 18.12 -27.83
N HIS A 243 -19.95 18.59 -27.02
CA HIS A 243 -18.65 19.10 -27.48
C HIS A 243 -17.62 17.99 -27.74
N PHE A 244 -17.92 16.73 -27.42
CA PHE A 244 -17.03 15.60 -27.65
C PHE A 244 -17.27 14.96 -29.03
N PRO A 245 -16.28 14.26 -29.60
CA PRO A 245 -16.41 13.61 -30.91
C PRO A 245 -17.63 12.70 -30.96
N ARG A 246 -18.39 12.64 -32.06
CA ARG A 246 -19.57 11.78 -32.11
C ARG A 246 -19.17 10.31 -32.15
N LEU A 247 -19.74 9.50 -31.25
CA LEU A 247 -19.65 8.05 -31.31
C LEU A 247 -20.50 7.53 -32.49
N PRO A 248 -20.09 6.42 -33.14
CA PRO A 248 -20.88 5.79 -34.19
C PRO A 248 -22.29 5.39 -33.72
N ALA A 249 -23.27 5.42 -34.62
CA ALA A 249 -24.66 5.11 -34.31
C ALA A 249 -24.89 3.64 -33.93
N ASP A 250 -23.97 2.75 -34.30
CA ASP A 250 -23.93 1.33 -33.98
C ASP A 250 -23.23 1.02 -32.65
N PHE A 251 -22.69 2.03 -31.94
CA PHE A 251 -22.04 1.82 -30.66
C PHE A 251 -23.08 1.59 -29.54
N GLU A 252 -23.14 0.36 -29.03
CA GLU A 252 -24.03 -0.01 -27.92
C GLU A 252 -23.43 0.40 -26.57
N VAL A 253 -24.05 1.37 -25.89
CA VAL A 253 -23.69 1.72 -24.51
C VAL A 253 -24.17 0.61 -23.57
N SER A 254 -23.26 0.09 -22.76
CA SER A 254 -23.60 -0.95 -21.77
C SER A 254 -24.49 -0.40 -20.65
N GLY A 255 -25.71 -0.95 -20.52
CA GLY A 255 -26.70 -0.62 -19.49
C GLY A 255 -27.63 0.55 -19.82
N GLU A 256 -28.54 0.90 -18.91
CA GLU A 256 -29.48 2.05 -19.06
C GLU A 256 -28.82 3.42 -18.77
N ARG A 257 -27.50 3.54 -18.87
CA ARG A 257 -26.76 4.77 -18.56
C ARG A 257 -26.60 5.68 -19.79
N SER A 258 -26.43 6.97 -19.55
CA SER A 258 -25.93 7.89 -20.58
C SER A 258 -24.46 7.60 -20.88
N ALA A 259 -24.05 7.79 -22.14
CA ALA A 259 -22.65 7.72 -22.51
C ALA A 259 -21.78 8.64 -21.62
N ASP A 260 -20.53 8.26 -21.43
CA ASP A 260 -19.52 8.99 -20.68
C ASP A 260 -18.14 8.95 -21.35
N MET A 261 -17.18 9.68 -20.79
CA MET A 261 -15.83 9.81 -21.34
C MET A 261 -15.11 8.46 -21.50
N PHE A 262 -15.45 7.46 -20.68
CA PHE A 262 -14.83 6.14 -20.75
C PHE A 262 -15.31 5.35 -21.96
N ASP A 263 -16.53 5.59 -22.45
CA ASP A 263 -17.05 4.94 -23.67
C ASP A 263 -16.28 5.38 -24.91
N LEU A 264 -15.89 6.67 -24.97
CA LEU A 264 -15.02 7.16 -26.02
C LEU A 264 -13.63 6.55 -25.93
N LEU A 265 -13.06 6.44 -24.72
CA LEU A 265 -11.73 5.84 -24.54
C LEU A 265 -11.75 4.34 -24.89
N GLU A 266 -12.82 3.62 -24.52
CA GLU A 266 -13.07 2.23 -24.90
C GLU A 266 -13.15 2.10 -26.43
N TYR A 267 -13.96 2.91 -27.09
CA TYR A 267 -14.11 2.88 -28.55
C TYR A 267 -12.81 3.22 -29.29
N VAL A 268 -12.08 4.23 -28.83
CA VAL A 268 -10.87 4.74 -29.48
C VAL A 268 -9.70 3.76 -29.34
N PHE A 269 -9.45 3.24 -28.13
CA PHE A 269 -8.26 2.45 -27.83
C PHE A 269 -8.51 0.95 -27.63
N GLY A 270 -9.77 0.51 -27.55
CA GLY A 270 -10.12 -0.90 -27.38
C GLY A 270 -9.69 -1.45 -26.02
N PHE A 271 -9.94 -0.71 -24.94
CA PHE A 271 -9.74 -1.19 -23.56
C PHE A 271 -10.76 -2.29 -23.21
N GLN A 272 -10.40 -3.19 -22.29
CA GLN A 272 -11.28 -4.26 -21.83
C GLN A 272 -12.46 -3.71 -21.02
N ASN A 273 -13.67 -4.18 -21.30
CA ASN A 273 -14.91 -3.68 -20.68
C ASN A 273 -14.86 -3.71 -19.14
N ASP A 274 -14.31 -4.78 -18.54
CA ASP A 274 -14.20 -4.90 -17.08
C ASP A 274 -13.17 -3.91 -16.50
N ASN A 275 -12.08 -3.64 -17.21
CA ASN A 275 -11.12 -2.60 -16.82
C ASN A 275 -11.79 -1.21 -16.88
N VAL A 276 -12.52 -0.94 -17.95
CA VAL A 276 -13.27 0.31 -18.13
C VAL A 276 -14.25 0.54 -16.96
N ARG A 277 -15.05 -0.47 -16.62
CA ARG A 277 -15.98 -0.45 -15.48
C ARG A 277 -15.29 -0.12 -14.16
N ASN A 278 -14.18 -0.80 -13.86
CA ASN A 278 -13.45 -0.66 -12.61
C ASN A 278 -12.75 0.70 -12.51
N GLN A 279 -12.13 1.19 -13.60
CA GLN A 279 -11.45 2.48 -13.60
C GLN A 279 -12.43 3.65 -13.62
N ARG A 280 -13.61 3.49 -14.24
CA ARG A 280 -14.70 4.47 -14.18
C ARG A 280 -15.10 4.73 -12.73
N GLU A 281 -15.36 3.67 -11.97
CA GLU A 281 -15.64 3.78 -10.54
C GLU A 281 -14.48 4.41 -9.76
N ASN A 282 -13.25 3.94 -10.00
CA ASN A 282 -12.06 4.44 -9.31
C ASN A 282 -11.89 5.96 -9.48
N VAL A 283 -12.10 6.48 -10.69
CA VAL A 283 -12.05 7.93 -10.96
C VAL A 283 -13.16 8.67 -10.24
N VAL A 284 -14.40 8.16 -10.27
CA VAL A 284 -15.54 8.76 -9.55
C VAL A 284 -15.25 8.86 -8.05
N LEU A 285 -14.79 7.78 -7.42
CA LEU A 285 -14.46 7.77 -5.99
C LEU A 285 -13.26 8.67 -5.67
N THR A 286 -12.24 8.71 -6.52
CA THR A 286 -11.07 9.56 -6.31
C THR A 286 -11.44 11.04 -6.37
N LEU A 287 -12.30 11.43 -7.32
CA LEU A 287 -12.81 12.80 -7.45
C LEU A 287 -13.72 13.17 -6.28
N ALA A 288 -14.65 12.28 -5.90
CA ALA A 288 -15.54 12.50 -4.76
C ALA A 288 -14.75 12.69 -3.46
N ASN A 289 -13.74 11.84 -3.22
CA ASN A 289 -12.86 11.96 -2.06
C ASN A 289 -12.05 13.27 -2.05
N SER A 290 -11.59 13.73 -3.21
CA SER A 290 -10.90 15.02 -3.35
C SER A 290 -11.85 16.18 -3.01
N GLN A 291 -13.07 16.13 -3.55
CA GLN A 291 -14.12 17.13 -3.32
C GLN A 291 -14.50 17.22 -1.83
N SER A 292 -14.68 16.07 -1.16
CA SER A 292 -15.04 16.04 0.27
C SER A 292 -14.00 16.74 1.15
N ARG A 293 -12.72 16.74 0.76
CA ARG A 293 -11.65 17.43 1.50
C ARG A 293 -11.72 18.95 1.38
N LEU A 294 -12.27 19.49 0.29
CA LEU A 294 -12.38 20.94 0.07
C LEU A 294 -13.43 21.62 0.95
N SER A 295 -14.31 20.86 1.61
CA SER A 295 -15.31 21.37 2.57
C SER A 295 -16.25 22.44 2.02
N ILE A 296 -16.52 22.44 0.71
CA ILE A 296 -17.44 23.39 0.06
C ILE A 296 -18.89 22.93 0.30
N PRO A 297 -19.80 23.80 0.80
CA PRO A 297 -21.20 23.45 0.98
C PRO A 297 -21.88 23.23 -0.37
N ILE A 298 -22.34 22.00 -0.62
CA ILE A 298 -23.05 21.65 -1.85
C ILE A 298 -24.54 21.92 -1.63
N HIS A 299 -24.96 23.18 -1.82
CA HIS A 299 -26.36 23.60 -1.63
C HIS A 299 -27.20 23.55 -2.93
N GLN A 300 -26.71 22.91 -4.00
CA GLN A 300 -27.39 22.89 -5.30
C GLN A 300 -27.99 21.52 -5.62
N ALA A 301 -29.17 21.52 -6.23
CA ALA A 301 -29.90 20.33 -6.68
C ALA A 301 -29.10 19.47 -7.69
N ASP A 302 -28.19 20.12 -8.44
CA ASP A 302 -27.17 19.49 -9.29
C ASP A 302 -25.77 19.77 -8.72
N PRO A 303 -25.18 18.82 -7.96
CA PRO A 303 -23.86 19.01 -7.40
C PRO A 303 -22.81 18.99 -8.52
N LYS A 304 -21.95 20.01 -8.58
CA LYS A 304 -20.82 20.07 -9.53
C LYS A 304 -19.51 19.95 -8.75
N ILE A 305 -18.55 19.19 -9.29
CA ILE A 305 -17.20 19.08 -8.72
C ILE A 305 -16.45 20.40 -8.94
N ASP A 306 -15.75 20.85 -7.90
CA ASP A 306 -14.90 22.03 -7.95
C ASP A 306 -13.66 21.77 -8.82
N GLU A 307 -13.25 22.75 -9.64
CA GLU A 307 -12.09 22.60 -10.51
C GLU A 307 -10.80 22.36 -9.72
N LYS A 308 -10.69 22.89 -8.49
CA LYS A 308 -9.57 22.63 -7.60
C LYS A 308 -9.43 21.15 -7.26
N ALA A 309 -10.55 20.44 -7.02
CA ALA A 309 -10.52 19.01 -6.73
C ALA A 309 -9.99 18.22 -7.93
N ILE A 310 -10.38 18.61 -9.15
CA ILE A 310 -9.91 18.00 -10.40
C ILE A 310 -8.43 18.31 -10.63
N ASN A 311 -8.00 19.55 -10.38
CA ASN A 311 -6.60 19.95 -10.48
C ASN A 311 -5.69 19.17 -9.52
N ASP A 312 -6.12 19.01 -8.26
CA ASP A 312 -5.36 18.26 -7.26
C ASP A 312 -5.22 16.79 -7.66
N VAL A 313 -6.29 16.17 -8.17
CA VAL A 313 -6.25 14.78 -8.68
C VAL A 313 -5.35 14.69 -9.92
N PHE A 314 -5.52 15.60 -10.88
CA PHE A 314 -4.73 15.64 -12.12
C PHE A 314 -3.22 15.75 -11.82
N LEU A 315 -2.83 16.71 -10.99
CA LEU A 315 -1.43 16.92 -10.62
C LEU A 315 -0.87 15.73 -9.85
N LYS A 316 -1.67 15.10 -8.98
CA LYS A 316 -1.24 13.94 -8.20
C LYS A 316 -1.07 12.68 -9.05
N VAL A 317 -2.02 12.40 -9.95
CA VAL A 317 -1.99 11.21 -10.81
C VAL A 317 -0.87 11.31 -11.85
N LEU A 318 -0.67 12.49 -12.43
CA LEU A 318 0.33 12.72 -13.48
C LEU A 318 1.67 13.25 -12.96
N ASP A 319 1.88 13.33 -11.64
CA ASP A 319 3.11 13.86 -11.03
C ASP A 319 4.37 13.17 -11.59
N ASN A 320 4.35 11.83 -11.67
CA ASN A 320 5.47 11.09 -12.23
C ASN A 320 5.67 11.38 -13.72
N TYR A 321 4.60 11.47 -14.50
CA TYR A 321 4.66 11.81 -15.91
C TYR A 321 5.25 13.22 -16.14
N ILE A 322 4.84 14.20 -15.35
CA ILE A 322 5.34 15.58 -15.40
C ILE A 322 6.83 15.62 -15.05
N LYS A 323 7.24 14.91 -14.00
CA LYS A 323 8.65 14.77 -13.60
C LYS A 323 9.49 14.09 -14.68
N TRP A 324 8.96 13.03 -15.30
CA TRP A 324 9.62 12.29 -16.39
C TRP A 324 9.82 13.17 -17.61
N CYS A 325 8.81 13.93 -18.04
CA CYS A 325 8.92 14.87 -19.15
C CYS A 325 9.96 15.97 -18.87
N LYS A 326 9.92 16.55 -17.66
CA LYS A 326 10.90 17.56 -17.22
C LYS A 326 12.32 17.00 -17.21
N TYR A 327 12.49 15.74 -16.79
CA TYR A 327 13.78 15.09 -16.74
C TYR A 327 14.37 14.83 -18.14
N LEU A 328 13.55 14.33 -19.08
CA LEU A 328 13.94 14.10 -20.48
C LEU A 328 14.02 15.37 -21.32
N ARG A 329 13.55 16.51 -20.78
CA ARG A 329 13.43 17.81 -21.47
C ARG A 329 12.53 17.74 -22.70
N ILE A 330 11.47 16.95 -22.61
CA ILE A 330 10.42 16.87 -23.63
C ILE A 330 9.23 17.72 -23.23
N ARG A 331 8.50 18.23 -24.22
CA ARG A 331 7.24 18.94 -23.99
C ARG A 331 6.20 17.95 -23.46
N LEU A 332 5.37 18.41 -22.53
CA LEU A 332 4.18 17.66 -22.10
C LEU A 332 3.29 17.38 -23.32
N ALA A 333 2.51 16.29 -23.25
CA ALA A 333 1.57 15.93 -24.31
C ALA A 333 0.52 17.04 -24.54
N TYR A 334 0.22 17.79 -23.48
CA TYR A 334 -0.70 18.92 -23.47
C TYR A 334 0.06 20.27 -23.33
N ASN A 335 -0.65 21.38 -23.61
CA ASN A 335 -0.13 22.75 -23.48
C ASN A 335 0.07 23.16 -22.00
N ARG A 336 0.28 24.45 -21.68
CA ARG A 336 0.41 24.88 -20.27
C ARG A 336 -0.82 24.44 -19.44
N ILE A 337 -0.60 24.07 -18.17
CA ILE A 337 -1.63 23.55 -17.25
C ILE A 337 -2.84 24.50 -17.16
N ASP A 338 -2.60 25.81 -17.17
CA ASP A 338 -3.63 26.86 -17.07
C ASP A 338 -4.51 26.96 -18.34
N ALA A 339 -4.06 26.39 -19.46
CA ALA A 339 -4.78 26.43 -20.74
C ALA A 339 -5.62 25.18 -21.01
N ILE A 340 -5.55 24.16 -20.14
CA ILE A 340 -6.28 22.89 -20.31
C ILE A 340 -7.65 23.04 -19.69
N THR A 341 -8.70 22.72 -20.46
CA THR A 341 -10.07 22.69 -19.95
C THR A 341 -10.23 21.61 -18.90
N ARG A 342 -11.19 21.80 -17.99
CA ARG A 342 -11.57 20.82 -16.96
C ARG A 342 -11.76 19.41 -17.55
N ASP A 343 -12.46 19.32 -18.68
CA ASP A 343 -12.82 18.05 -19.29
C ASP A 343 -11.59 17.36 -19.91
N ARG A 344 -10.65 18.10 -20.51
CA ARG A 344 -9.37 17.52 -20.97
C ARG A 344 -8.52 16.97 -19.82
N LYS A 345 -8.53 17.63 -18.65
CA LYS A 345 -7.85 17.08 -17.45
C LYS A 345 -8.45 15.74 -17.04
N LEU A 346 -9.78 15.63 -17.06
CA LEU A 346 -10.49 14.39 -16.77
C LEU A 346 -10.22 13.28 -17.80
N PHE A 347 -10.16 13.60 -19.10
CA PHE A 347 -9.77 12.64 -20.15
C PHE A 347 -8.38 12.07 -19.89
N LEU A 348 -7.41 12.93 -19.59
CA LEU A 348 -6.02 12.52 -19.33
C LEU A 348 -5.90 11.67 -18.06
N VAL A 349 -6.62 12.02 -16.98
CA VAL A 349 -6.68 11.19 -15.76
C VAL A 349 -7.30 9.83 -16.06
N SER A 350 -8.42 9.81 -16.78
CA SER A 350 -9.14 8.58 -17.14
C SER A 350 -8.28 7.67 -18.03
N LEU A 351 -7.63 8.22 -19.05
CA LEU A 351 -6.70 7.52 -19.92
C LEU A 351 -5.54 6.91 -19.11
N TYR A 352 -4.94 7.67 -18.20
CA TYR A 352 -3.85 7.15 -17.36
C TYR A 352 -4.28 5.96 -16.51
N PHE A 353 -5.46 6.03 -15.88
CA PHE A 353 -5.99 4.92 -15.09
C PHE A 353 -6.37 3.71 -15.94
N LEU A 354 -6.87 3.89 -17.17
CA LEU A 354 -7.15 2.78 -18.09
C LEU A 354 -5.86 2.06 -18.52
N ILE A 355 -4.83 2.83 -18.92
CA ILE A 355 -3.49 2.30 -19.23
C ILE A 355 -2.93 1.54 -18.03
N TRP A 356 -3.00 2.14 -16.84
CA TRP A 356 -2.54 1.50 -15.62
C TRP A 356 -3.33 0.23 -15.35
N GLY A 357 -4.66 0.28 -15.48
CA GLY A 357 -5.60 -0.82 -15.27
C GLY A 357 -5.33 -2.06 -16.13
N GLU A 358 -4.85 -1.91 -17.37
CA GLU A 358 -4.51 -3.04 -18.24
C GLU A 358 -3.03 -3.41 -18.28
N ALA A 359 -2.14 -2.60 -17.69
CA ALA A 359 -0.70 -2.83 -17.77
C ALA A 359 -0.18 -4.07 -17.01
N ALA A 360 -0.97 -4.73 -16.16
CA ALA A 360 -0.57 -5.93 -15.40
C ALA A 360 0.85 -5.81 -14.77
N ASN A 361 1.79 -6.70 -15.10
CA ASN A 361 3.17 -6.64 -14.59
C ASN A 361 3.99 -5.46 -15.14
N VAL A 362 3.58 -4.85 -16.26
CA VAL A 362 4.23 -3.65 -16.83
C VAL A 362 4.01 -2.43 -15.93
N ARG A 363 3.04 -2.46 -15.00
CA ARG A 363 2.85 -1.40 -13.98
C ARG A 363 4.10 -1.15 -13.12
N PHE A 364 4.97 -2.14 -12.97
CA PHE A 364 6.25 -2.01 -12.25
C PHE A 364 7.33 -1.28 -13.08
N LEU A 365 7.01 -0.83 -14.29
CA LEU A 365 7.83 0.01 -15.16
C LEU A 365 7.22 1.42 -15.28
N PRO A 366 7.26 2.25 -14.23
CA PRO A 366 6.58 3.54 -14.21
C PRO A 366 6.98 4.48 -15.35
N GLU A 367 8.23 4.47 -15.81
CA GLU A 367 8.66 5.32 -16.93
C GLU A 367 8.23 4.74 -18.29
N CYS A 368 8.06 3.42 -18.39
CA CYS A 368 7.40 2.79 -19.54
C CYS A 368 5.93 3.22 -19.64
N ILE A 369 5.21 3.25 -18.50
CA ILE A 369 3.84 3.77 -18.45
C ILE A 369 3.80 5.24 -18.85
N CYS A 370 4.76 6.06 -18.41
CA CYS A 370 4.86 7.46 -18.84
C CYS A 370 5.05 7.59 -20.35
N TYR A 371 5.86 6.72 -20.97
CA TYR A 371 6.06 6.70 -22.42
C TYR A 371 4.78 6.31 -23.17
N ILE A 372 4.09 5.25 -22.74
CA ILE A 372 2.81 4.82 -23.32
C ILE A 372 1.78 5.95 -23.21
N PHE A 373 1.61 6.50 -22.01
CA PHE A 373 0.72 7.61 -21.75
C PHE A 373 1.06 8.84 -22.60
N HIS A 374 2.35 9.19 -22.74
CA HIS A 374 2.76 10.37 -23.52
C HIS A 374 2.30 10.31 -24.98
N ASN A 375 2.43 9.15 -25.61
CA ASN A 375 2.04 8.98 -27.01
C ASN A 375 0.53 8.84 -27.16
N MET A 376 -0.13 8.05 -26.30
CA MET A 376 -1.59 7.92 -26.32
C MET A 376 -2.31 9.22 -26.00
N ALA A 377 -1.77 10.03 -25.09
CA ALA A 377 -2.34 11.35 -24.77
C ALA A 377 -2.26 12.31 -25.97
N LYS A 378 -1.20 12.25 -26.79
CA LYS A 378 -1.10 13.02 -28.03
C LYS A 378 -2.09 12.53 -29.09
N GLU A 379 -2.24 11.21 -29.23
CA GLU A 379 -3.22 10.61 -30.15
C GLU A 379 -4.65 10.96 -29.72
N LEU A 380 -4.95 10.93 -28.41
CA LEU A 380 -6.22 11.37 -27.86
C LEU A 380 -6.47 12.86 -28.10
N ASP A 381 -5.48 13.73 -27.88
CA ASP A 381 -5.62 15.18 -28.11
C ASP A 381 -5.99 15.48 -29.56
N ALA A 382 -5.36 14.79 -30.52
CA ALA A 382 -5.70 14.90 -31.93
C ALA A 382 -7.14 14.42 -32.23
N ILE A 383 -7.58 13.31 -31.62
CA ILE A 383 -8.94 12.78 -31.79
C ILE A 383 -10.00 13.70 -31.18
N LEU A 384 -9.71 14.32 -30.03
CA LEU A 384 -10.61 15.29 -29.39
C LEU A 384 -10.77 16.58 -30.20
N ASP A 385 -9.81 16.93 -31.05
CA ASP A 385 -9.91 18.06 -31.99
C ASP A 385 -10.73 17.71 -33.25
N HIS A 386 -11.04 16.43 -33.49
CA HIS A 386 -11.89 15.97 -34.59
C HIS A 386 -13.37 15.85 -34.18
N GLY A 387 -14.30 16.10 -35.10
CA GLY A 387 -15.75 16.06 -34.82
C GLY A 387 -16.34 14.64 -34.71
N GLU A 388 -15.64 13.62 -35.21
CA GLU A 388 -16.06 12.21 -35.20
C GLU A 388 -15.02 11.35 -34.50
N ALA A 389 -15.49 10.38 -33.69
CA ALA A 389 -14.62 9.47 -32.98
C ALA A 389 -13.97 8.47 -33.96
N ASN A 390 -12.65 8.51 -34.06
CA ASN A 390 -11.87 7.58 -34.86
C ASN A 390 -11.07 6.62 -33.98
N ARG A 391 -10.92 5.38 -34.45
CA ARG A 391 -10.11 4.35 -33.78
C ARG A 391 -8.63 4.72 -33.86
N ALA A 392 -7.92 4.53 -32.75
CA ALA A 392 -6.49 4.81 -32.66
C ALA A 392 -5.70 3.87 -33.58
N SER A 393 -4.88 4.46 -34.45
CA SER A 393 -4.02 3.73 -35.38
C SER A 393 -3.00 2.83 -34.66
N SER A 394 -2.60 3.23 -33.45
CA SER A 394 -1.64 2.51 -32.62
C SER A 394 -2.16 1.20 -32.02
N CYS A 395 -3.49 1.09 -31.87
CA CYS A 395 -4.15 -0.06 -31.24
C CYS A 395 -4.90 -0.94 -32.24
N MET A 396 -4.74 -0.69 -33.55
CA MET A 396 -5.40 -1.44 -34.61
C MET A 396 -4.67 -2.76 -34.89
N GLY A 397 -5.38 -3.88 -34.76
CA GLY A 397 -4.86 -5.23 -35.03
C GLY A 397 -5.07 -5.70 -36.47
N ASP A 398 -4.51 -6.87 -36.77
CA ASP A 398 -4.60 -7.58 -38.05
C ASP A 398 -6.01 -8.15 -38.25
N GLY A 399 -6.96 -7.28 -38.58
CA GLY A 399 -8.39 -7.62 -38.70
C GLY A 399 -9.35 -6.45 -38.47
N GLY A 400 -8.84 -5.24 -38.17
CA GLY A 400 -9.66 -4.05 -37.93
C GLY A 400 -10.28 -3.97 -36.53
N SER A 401 -10.02 -4.98 -35.67
CA SER A 401 -10.30 -4.91 -34.23
C SER A 401 -9.28 -4.00 -33.55
N VAL A 402 -9.73 -3.25 -32.53
CA VAL A 402 -8.88 -2.38 -31.73
C VAL A 402 -8.68 -3.05 -30.38
N SER A 403 -7.43 -3.20 -29.96
CA SER A 403 -7.10 -3.79 -28.65
C SER A 403 -5.81 -3.18 -28.10
N PHE A 404 -5.94 -2.38 -27.05
CA PHE A 404 -4.80 -1.80 -26.34
C PHE A 404 -3.92 -2.90 -25.73
N LEU A 405 -4.56 -3.88 -25.07
CA LEU A 405 -3.86 -4.97 -24.40
C LEU A 405 -2.98 -5.76 -25.37
N GLU A 406 -3.53 -6.18 -26.51
CA GLU A 406 -2.82 -7.04 -27.47
C GLU A 406 -1.73 -6.30 -28.24
N GLN A 407 -1.98 -5.03 -28.64
CA GLN A 407 -1.03 -4.29 -29.48
C GLN A 407 0.06 -3.56 -28.67
N ILE A 408 -0.25 -3.09 -27.46
CA ILE A 408 0.69 -2.28 -26.66
C ILE A 408 1.29 -3.08 -25.51
N ILE A 409 0.48 -3.71 -24.66
CA ILE A 409 0.97 -4.34 -23.42
C ILE A 409 1.56 -5.74 -23.66
N CYS A 410 0.90 -6.59 -24.44
CA CYS A 410 1.33 -7.97 -24.70
C CYS A 410 2.77 -8.06 -25.25
N PRO A 411 3.21 -7.26 -26.24
CA PRO A 411 4.59 -7.34 -26.75
C PRO A 411 5.65 -7.02 -25.68
N ILE A 412 5.37 -6.06 -24.80
CA ILE A 412 6.25 -5.69 -23.68
C ILE A 412 6.28 -6.83 -22.66
N TYR A 413 5.09 -7.31 -22.27
CA TYR A 413 4.93 -8.39 -21.30
C TYR A 413 5.61 -9.68 -21.76
N GLU A 414 5.43 -10.11 -23.01
CA GLU A 414 6.07 -11.30 -23.56
C GLU A 414 7.59 -11.22 -23.52
N THR A 415 8.14 -10.04 -23.80
CA THR A 415 9.59 -9.81 -23.74
C THR A 415 10.09 -9.91 -22.30
N MET A 416 9.38 -9.31 -21.36
CA MET A 416 9.69 -9.42 -19.93
C MET A 416 9.57 -10.85 -19.42
N ALA A 417 8.51 -11.57 -19.80
CA ALA A 417 8.25 -12.95 -19.40
C ALA A 417 9.31 -13.90 -19.95
N ALA A 418 9.70 -13.73 -21.22
CA ALA A 418 10.78 -14.49 -21.84
C ALA A 418 12.11 -14.29 -21.09
N GLU A 419 12.43 -13.06 -20.69
CA GLU A 419 13.65 -12.78 -19.93
C GLU A 419 13.57 -13.29 -18.47
N ALA A 420 12.42 -13.15 -17.82
CA ALA A 420 12.19 -13.62 -16.45
C ALA A 420 12.22 -15.16 -16.33
N SER A 421 11.78 -15.89 -17.36
CA SER A 421 11.85 -17.37 -17.39
C SER A 421 13.28 -17.90 -17.21
N ARG A 422 14.29 -17.11 -17.60
CA ARG A 422 15.71 -17.45 -17.50
C ARG A 422 16.27 -17.31 -16.09
N ASN A 423 15.52 -16.75 -15.15
CA ASN A 423 15.92 -16.62 -13.76
C ASN A 423 16.15 -18.00 -13.09
N ASN A 424 15.62 -19.09 -13.68
CA ASN A 424 15.80 -20.47 -13.19
C ASN A 424 15.50 -20.62 -11.69
N GLY A 425 14.38 -20.03 -11.25
CA GLY A 425 13.98 -20.02 -9.84
C GLY A 425 14.91 -19.24 -8.90
N GLY A 426 15.64 -18.24 -9.40
CA GLY A 426 16.57 -17.42 -8.61
C GLY A 426 18.02 -17.94 -8.58
N LYS A 427 18.32 -19.03 -9.30
CA LYS A 427 19.65 -19.65 -9.33
C LYS A 427 20.57 -19.09 -10.42
N ALA A 428 20.00 -18.42 -11.44
CA ALA A 428 20.80 -17.80 -12.49
C ALA A 428 21.54 -16.55 -11.97
N SER A 429 22.75 -16.30 -12.47
CA SER A 429 23.47 -15.07 -12.13
C SER A 429 22.66 -13.86 -12.57
N HIS A 430 22.60 -12.81 -11.74
CA HIS A 430 21.89 -11.57 -12.10
C HIS A 430 22.44 -10.95 -13.39
N SER A 431 23.68 -11.26 -13.78
CA SER A 431 24.27 -10.87 -15.06
C SER A 431 23.61 -11.54 -16.28
N ALA A 432 23.00 -12.71 -16.12
CA ALA A 432 22.52 -13.56 -17.22
C ALA A 432 21.12 -13.19 -17.75
N TRP A 433 20.34 -12.37 -17.03
CA TRP A 433 18.97 -11.96 -17.41
C TRP A 433 18.67 -10.52 -16.97
N ARG A 434 17.76 -9.80 -17.64
CA ARG A 434 17.34 -8.43 -17.26
C ARG A 434 16.14 -8.44 -16.30
N ASN A 435 16.21 -7.63 -15.24
CA ASN A 435 15.09 -7.42 -14.32
C ASN A 435 14.19 -6.25 -14.78
N TYR A 436 13.10 -5.97 -14.05
CA TYR A 436 12.20 -4.86 -14.38
C TYR A 436 12.93 -3.50 -14.38
N ASP A 437 13.87 -3.25 -13.46
CA ASP A 437 14.66 -2.01 -13.46
C ASP A 437 15.48 -1.85 -14.75
N ASP A 438 16.08 -2.93 -15.27
CA ASP A 438 16.82 -2.94 -16.53
C ASP A 438 15.91 -2.63 -17.73
N PHE A 439 14.63 -3.01 -17.70
CA PHE A 439 13.65 -2.61 -18.71
C PHE A 439 13.23 -1.16 -18.56
N ASN A 440 13.03 -0.70 -17.33
CA ASN A 440 12.60 0.65 -17.03
C ASN A 440 13.68 1.71 -17.35
N GLU A 441 14.96 1.38 -17.16
CA GLU A 441 16.10 2.25 -17.47
C GLU A 441 16.17 2.68 -18.95
N TYR A 442 15.62 1.86 -19.85
CA TYR A 442 15.51 2.23 -21.27
C TYR A 442 14.74 3.54 -21.47
N PHE A 443 13.73 3.80 -20.63
CA PHE A 443 12.89 5.00 -20.66
C PHE A 443 13.48 6.21 -19.92
N TRP A 444 14.70 6.10 -19.37
CA TRP A 444 15.43 7.21 -18.75
C TRP A 444 16.27 8.00 -19.75
N SER A 445 16.15 7.73 -21.04
CA SER A 445 16.87 8.41 -22.12
C SER A 445 15.93 8.84 -23.23
N PRO A 446 16.16 9.97 -23.91
CA PRO A 446 15.42 10.32 -25.12
C PRO A 446 15.49 9.24 -26.23
N ALA A 447 16.46 8.33 -26.16
CA ALA A 447 16.54 7.16 -27.05
C ALA A 447 15.32 6.22 -26.96
N CYS A 448 14.47 6.34 -25.94
CA CYS A 448 13.22 5.58 -25.88
C CYS A 448 12.25 5.93 -27.02
N PHE A 449 12.36 7.13 -27.60
CA PHE A 449 11.58 7.52 -28.77
C PHE A 449 12.00 6.82 -30.06
N ASP A 450 13.17 6.16 -30.08
CA ASP A 450 13.56 5.27 -31.18
C ASP A 450 12.64 4.03 -31.27
N LEU A 451 11.90 3.71 -30.21
CA LEU A 451 10.86 2.67 -30.25
C LEU A 451 9.73 3.02 -31.24
N ALA A 452 9.53 4.31 -31.53
CA ALA A 452 8.45 4.89 -32.34
C ALA A 452 7.03 4.60 -31.80
N TRP A 453 6.03 5.28 -32.38
CA TRP A 453 4.61 5.07 -32.08
C TRP A 453 3.84 5.03 -33.41
N PRO A 454 3.26 3.88 -33.82
CA PRO A 454 3.22 2.58 -33.14
C PRO A 454 4.60 1.93 -32.94
N MET A 455 4.74 1.05 -31.95
CA MET A 455 6.05 0.53 -31.55
C MET A 455 6.64 -0.42 -32.60
N ARG A 456 7.91 -0.19 -32.96
CA ARG A 456 8.66 -1.05 -33.90
C ARG A 456 9.03 -2.39 -33.24
N LYS A 457 8.40 -3.48 -33.69
CA LYS A 457 8.64 -4.85 -33.19
C LYS A 457 10.09 -5.33 -33.40
N ASP A 458 10.82 -4.76 -34.37
CA ASP A 458 12.23 -5.06 -34.66
C ASP A 458 13.24 -4.30 -33.77
N SER A 459 12.76 -3.49 -32.83
CA SER A 459 13.64 -2.72 -31.96
C SER A 459 14.47 -3.60 -31.02
N LEU A 460 15.62 -3.07 -30.59
CA LEU A 460 16.49 -3.74 -29.60
C LEU A 460 15.77 -4.02 -28.27
N PHE A 461 14.68 -3.31 -27.98
CA PHE A 461 13.88 -3.47 -26.78
C PHE A 461 13.09 -4.79 -26.77
N PHE A 462 12.52 -5.19 -27.92
CA PHE A 462 11.70 -6.41 -28.07
C PHE A 462 12.48 -7.65 -28.51
N LEU A 463 13.80 -7.56 -28.65
CA LEU A 463 14.64 -8.72 -28.97
C LEU A 463 14.53 -9.78 -27.86
N LYS A 464 13.77 -10.83 -28.14
CA LYS A 464 13.73 -12.04 -27.30
C LYS A 464 15.12 -12.69 -27.29
N PRO A 465 15.62 -13.15 -26.12
CA PRO A 465 16.95 -13.71 -26.01
C PRO A 465 17.10 -14.99 -26.87
N LYS A 466 17.79 -14.91 -28.01
CA LYS A 466 18.15 -16.07 -28.86
C LYS A 466 19.68 -16.24 -28.90
N GLY A 467 20.20 -17.24 -28.18
CA GLY A 467 21.63 -17.60 -28.22
C GLY A 467 22.57 -16.47 -27.80
N TRP A 468 23.58 -16.17 -28.61
CA TRP A 468 24.65 -15.19 -28.33
C TRP A 468 24.27 -13.72 -28.64
N LYS A 469 23.22 -13.46 -29.43
CA LYS A 469 22.76 -12.08 -29.71
C LYS A 469 21.79 -11.65 -28.61
N ARG A 470 22.28 -10.82 -27.69
CA ARG A 470 21.56 -10.36 -26.50
C ARG A 470 21.57 -8.84 -26.40
N THR A 471 20.43 -8.24 -26.07
CA THR A 471 20.38 -6.87 -25.53
C THR A 471 20.92 -6.95 -24.09
N GLY A 472 22.21 -6.62 -23.93
CA GLY A 472 22.86 -6.67 -22.62
C GLY A 472 22.28 -5.66 -21.63
N LYS A 473 22.63 -5.81 -20.35
CA LYS A 473 22.29 -4.80 -19.33
C LYS A 473 22.99 -3.49 -19.66
N SER A 474 22.25 -2.39 -19.58
CA SER A 474 22.69 -1.05 -19.98
C SER A 474 23.70 -0.43 -19.01
N SER A 475 23.64 -0.77 -17.72
CA SER A 475 24.38 -0.05 -16.68
C SER A 475 25.10 -0.94 -15.66
N PHE A 476 24.49 -2.01 -15.17
CA PHE A 476 25.06 -2.79 -14.07
C PHE A 476 24.98 -4.31 -14.29
N VAL A 477 26.15 -4.95 -14.32
CA VAL A 477 26.31 -6.41 -14.35
C VAL A 477 27.07 -6.81 -13.10
N GLU A 478 26.37 -7.29 -12.07
CA GLU A 478 27.02 -7.72 -10.84
C GLU A 478 27.72 -9.07 -11.04
N HIS A 479 29.05 -9.09 -10.97
CA HIS A 479 29.83 -10.31 -10.88
C HIS A 479 30.20 -10.55 -9.42
N ARG A 480 29.38 -11.30 -8.66
CA ARG A 480 29.59 -11.53 -7.22
C ARG A 480 31.04 -11.95 -6.91
N THR A 481 31.83 -11.00 -6.41
CA THR A 481 33.22 -11.16 -5.97
C THR A 481 33.41 -10.35 -4.70
N PHE A 482 34.33 -10.78 -3.82
CA PHE A 482 34.64 -10.05 -2.59
C PHE A 482 35.13 -8.61 -2.84
N LEU A 483 35.69 -8.33 -4.03
CA LEU A 483 36.12 -6.99 -4.42
C LEU A 483 34.96 -5.98 -4.57
N HIS A 484 33.75 -6.45 -4.87
CA HIS A 484 32.57 -5.57 -4.89
C HIS A 484 32.23 -5.01 -3.50
N LEU A 485 32.55 -5.73 -2.41
CA LEU A 485 32.35 -5.20 -1.05
C LEU A 485 33.25 -3.98 -0.82
N TYR A 486 34.50 -4.05 -1.27
CA TYR A 486 35.42 -2.93 -1.18
C TYR A 486 34.98 -1.76 -2.08
N GLN A 487 34.60 -2.04 -3.33
CA GLN A 487 34.13 -1.03 -4.28
C GLN A 487 32.90 -0.28 -3.75
N SER A 488 31.89 -1.02 -3.28
CA SER A 488 30.64 -0.47 -2.78
C SER A 488 30.82 0.41 -1.54
N PHE A 489 31.71 0.00 -0.62
CA PHE A 489 31.95 0.70 0.64
C PHE A 489 33.28 1.47 0.67
N HIS A 490 33.86 1.83 -0.49
CA HIS A 490 35.18 2.47 -0.59
C HIS A 490 35.35 3.71 0.31
N ARG A 491 34.29 4.51 0.49
CA ARG A 491 34.32 5.71 1.35
C ARG A 491 34.61 5.36 2.81
N LEU A 492 34.02 4.27 3.31
CA LEU A 492 34.25 3.78 4.66
C LEU A 492 35.69 3.30 4.81
N TRP A 493 36.17 2.48 3.87
CA TRP A 493 37.54 1.94 3.88
C TRP A 493 38.59 3.03 3.84
N ILE A 494 38.43 4.01 2.94
CA ILE A 494 39.31 5.17 2.85
C ILE A 494 39.30 5.95 4.16
N PHE A 495 38.12 6.24 4.71
CA PHE A 495 38.02 7.00 5.95
C PHE A 495 38.71 6.29 7.13
N LEU A 496 38.47 4.99 7.31
CA LEU A 496 39.10 4.20 8.38
C LEU A 496 40.62 4.12 8.21
N ALA A 497 41.12 3.88 7.00
CA ALA A 497 42.57 3.80 6.75
C ALA A 497 43.27 5.14 7.05
N LEU A 498 42.70 6.27 6.61
CA LEU A 498 43.27 7.60 6.84
C LEU A 498 43.25 7.98 8.32
N MET A 499 42.15 7.68 9.03
CA MET A 499 42.06 7.93 10.46
C MET A 499 43.04 7.06 11.24
N PHE A 500 43.19 5.79 10.87
CA PHE A 500 44.18 4.90 11.49
C PHE A 500 45.61 5.41 11.29
N GLN A 501 45.96 5.84 10.08
CA GLN A 501 47.27 6.44 9.77
C GLN A 501 47.51 7.71 10.59
N ALA A 502 46.54 8.63 10.62
CA ALA A 502 46.63 9.88 11.37
C ALA A 502 46.89 9.62 12.86
N LEU A 503 46.06 8.78 13.47
CA LEU A 503 46.15 8.44 14.89
C LEU A 503 47.45 7.69 15.22
N SER A 504 47.91 6.81 14.33
CA SER A 504 49.19 6.10 14.49
C SER A 504 50.36 7.08 14.49
N ILE A 505 50.43 8.00 13.52
CA ILE A 505 51.50 9.02 13.45
C ILE A 505 51.54 9.87 14.72
N ILE A 506 50.38 10.28 15.25
CA ILE A 506 50.29 11.04 16.50
C ILE A 506 50.77 10.19 17.69
N ALA A 507 50.37 8.92 17.76
CA ALA A 507 50.73 8.03 18.86
C ALA A 507 52.25 7.72 18.90
N PHE A 508 52.89 7.51 17.74
CA PHE A 508 54.33 7.28 17.65
C PHE A 508 55.18 8.49 18.10
N ASN A 509 54.62 9.70 18.02
CA ASN A 509 55.29 10.94 18.45
C ASN A 509 54.86 11.42 19.84
N HIS A 510 54.37 10.51 20.70
CA HIS A 510 53.97 10.81 22.08
C HIS A 510 52.90 11.91 22.23
N GLY A 511 52.12 12.20 21.18
CA GLY A 511 51.03 13.18 21.21
C GLY A 511 51.44 14.65 21.02
N HIS A 512 52.71 14.95 20.79
CA HIS A 512 53.16 16.31 20.46
C HIS A 512 52.96 16.59 18.95
N ILE A 513 52.46 17.77 18.60
CA ILE A 513 52.22 18.18 17.21
C ILE A 513 53.16 19.34 16.87
N ASP A 514 54.34 19.02 16.37
CA ASP A 514 55.29 19.98 15.81
C ASP A 514 55.10 20.14 14.30
N LEU A 515 55.64 21.20 13.71
CA LEU A 515 55.57 21.45 12.26
C LEU A 515 56.14 20.27 11.43
N ASP A 516 57.19 19.62 11.92
CA ASP A 516 57.76 18.46 11.23
C ASP A 516 56.88 17.22 11.34
N ILE A 517 56.14 17.07 12.44
CA ILE A 517 55.15 16.01 12.62
C ILE A 517 53.93 16.30 11.73
N PHE A 518 53.52 17.56 11.60
CA PHE A 518 52.46 17.98 10.70
C PHE A 518 52.79 17.65 9.23
N LYS A 519 54.04 17.85 8.79
CA LYS A 519 54.51 17.40 7.46
C LYS A 519 54.39 15.88 7.29
N VAL A 520 54.63 15.09 8.35
CA VAL A 520 54.44 13.63 8.33
C VAL A 520 52.95 13.26 8.29
N ILE A 521 52.10 13.92 9.06
CA ILE A 521 50.63 13.73 9.03
C ILE A 521 50.07 13.99 7.62
N LEU A 522 50.67 14.92 6.88
CA LEU A 522 50.26 15.23 5.52
C LEU A 522 50.49 14.08 4.50
N SER A 523 51.12 12.96 4.92
CA SER A 523 51.13 11.66 4.22
C SER A 523 49.74 11.02 4.09
N ILE A 524 48.72 11.55 4.77
CA ILE A 524 47.31 11.19 4.54
C ILE A 524 46.88 11.56 3.11
N GLY A 525 47.42 12.65 2.54
CA GLY A 525 47.10 13.10 1.18
C GLY A 525 47.42 12.06 0.09
N PRO A 526 48.66 11.54 0.02
CA PRO A 526 49.05 10.51 -0.93
C PRO A 526 48.29 9.20 -0.71
N VAL A 527 48.08 8.79 0.55
CA VAL A 527 47.30 7.57 0.84
C VAL A 527 45.85 7.71 0.36
N PHE A 528 45.21 8.85 0.59
CA PHE A 528 43.89 9.14 0.05
C PHE A 528 43.88 9.07 -1.49
N ALA A 529 44.88 9.64 -2.16
CA ALA A 529 44.96 9.62 -3.62
C ALA A 529 45.17 8.19 -4.17
N ILE A 530 46.06 7.41 -3.56
CA ILE A 530 46.34 6.01 -3.92
C ILE A 530 45.08 5.15 -3.73
N MET A 531 44.38 5.27 -2.60
CA MET A 531 43.16 4.49 -2.39
C MET A 531 42.02 4.88 -3.35
N ASN A 532 41.91 6.16 -3.72
CA ASN A 532 40.98 6.58 -4.78
C ASN A 532 41.38 6.02 -6.14
N PHE A 533 42.68 5.92 -6.43
CA PHE A 533 43.16 5.24 -7.64
C PHE A 533 42.82 3.74 -7.61
N VAL A 534 43.05 3.03 -6.50
CA VAL A 534 42.64 1.61 -6.34
C VAL A 534 41.15 1.46 -6.59
N LYS A 535 40.32 2.37 -6.07
CA LYS A 535 38.89 2.41 -6.35
C LYS A 535 38.59 2.56 -7.85
N CYS A 536 39.26 3.48 -8.54
CA CYS A 536 39.07 3.66 -9.99
C CYS A 536 39.54 2.44 -10.79
N PHE A 537 40.63 1.79 -10.36
CA PHE A 537 41.11 0.55 -10.95
C PHE A 537 40.10 -0.60 -10.77
N LEU A 538 39.51 -0.73 -9.58
CA LEU A 538 38.46 -1.71 -9.32
C LEU A 538 37.19 -1.44 -10.13
N ASP A 539 36.80 -0.17 -10.31
CA ASP A 539 35.70 0.19 -11.20
C ASP A 539 35.96 -0.31 -12.63
N VAL A 540 37.19 -0.21 -13.12
CA VAL A 540 37.60 -0.71 -14.46
C VAL A 540 37.59 -2.24 -14.53
N LEU A 541 38.14 -2.91 -13.52
CA LEU A 541 38.25 -4.36 -13.48
C LEU A 541 36.87 -5.03 -13.39
N LEU A 542 36.00 -4.53 -12.52
CA LEU A 542 34.70 -5.13 -12.25
C LEU A 542 33.68 -4.86 -13.36
N MET A 543 33.88 -3.81 -14.16
CA MET A 543 33.05 -3.49 -15.32
C MET A 543 33.46 -4.28 -16.60
N PHE A 544 34.47 -5.16 -16.52
CA PHE A 544 35.02 -5.89 -17.66
C PHE A 544 33.98 -6.69 -18.45
N GLY A 545 33.05 -7.36 -17.77
CA GLY A 545 31.97 -8.12 -18.40
C GLY A 545 30.86 -7.28 -19.04
N ALA A 546 30.78 -5.98 -18.73
CA ALA A 546 29.75 -5.07 -19.21
C ALA A 546 30.24 -4.13 -20.33
N TYR A 547 31.53 -4.12 -20.68
CA TYR A 547 32.07 -3.18 -21.68
C TYR A 547 31.45 -3.32 -23.07
N SER A 548 31.06 -4.53 -23.49
CA SER A 548 30.43 -4.75 -24.79
C SER A 548 28.99 -4.28 -24.86
N THR A 549 28.33 -4.04 -23.71
CA THR A 549 26.89 -3.71 -23.62
C THR A 549 26.63 -2.35 -22.98
N ALA A 550 27.62 -1.76 -22.32
CA ALA A 550 27.52 -0.46 -21.67
C ALA A 550 27.47 0.68 -22.71
N ARG A 551 26.73 1.74 -22.37
CA ARG A 551 26.67 2.96 -23.20
C ARG A 551 28.06 3.58 -23.34
N THR A 552 28.38 4.11 -24.52
CA THR A 552 29.68 4.78 -24.79
C THR A 552 30.01 5.87 -23.77
N MET A 553 29.00 6.59 -23.27
CA MET A 553 29.18 7.57 -22.20
C MET A 553 29.60 6.95 -20.86
N ALA A 554 29.08 5.78 -20.48
CA ALA A 554 29.50 5.13 -19.23
C ALA A 554 30.97 4.69 -19.29
N ILE A 555 31.38 4.17 -20.45
CA ILE A 555 32.77 3.75 -20.71
C ILE A 555 33.71 4.96 -20.71
N SER A 556 33.35 6.05 -21.39
CA SER A 556 34.20 7.25 -21.44
C SER A 556 34.38 7.88 -20.05
N ARG A 557 33.33 7.90 -19.22
CA ARG A 557 33.41 8.36 -17.82
C ARG A 557 34.42 7.53 -17.01
N LEU A 558 34.38 6.21 -17.18
CA LEU A 558 35.25 5.30 -16.45
C LEU A 558 36.72 5.51 -16.84
N VAL A 559 37.00 5.65 -18.13
CA VAL A 559 38.35 5.92 -18.65
C VAL A 559 38.87 7.26 -18.14
N ILE A 560 38.05 8.33 -18.20
CA ILE A 560 38.43 9.65 -17.68
C ILE A 560 38.77 9.57 -16.18
N ARG A 561 37.93 8.89 -15.38
CA ARG A 561 38.18 8.70 -13.95
C ARG A 561 39.45 7.92 -13.67
N PHE A 562 39.75 6.91 -14.48
CA PHE A 562 40.96 6.11 -14.34
C PHE A 562 42.21 6.98 -14.54
N PHE A 563 42.31 7.70 -15.66
CA PHE A 563 43.45 8.58 -15.94
C PHE A 563 43.56 9.73 -14.93
N TRP A 564 42.44 10.31 -14.50
CA TRP A 564 42.42 11.30 -13.43
C TRP A 564 42.92 10.71 -12.10
N GLY A 565 42.52 9.49 -11.76
CA GLY A 565 42.99 8.75 -10.59
C GLY A 565 44.49 8.51 -10.62
N VAL A 566 45.03 8.04 -11.76
CA VAL A 566 46.47 7.86 -11.97
C VAL A 566 47.22 9.18 -11.82
N GLY A 567 46.80 10.21 -12.56
CA GLY A 567 47.47 11.51 -12.57
C GLY A 567 47.47 12.18 -11.19
N SER A 568 46.33 12.14 -10.48
CA SER A 568 46.25 12.69 -9.12
C SER A 568 47.08 11.89 -8.11
N SER A 569 47.09 10.55 -8.19
CA SER A 569 47.90 9.70 -7.31
C SER A 569 49.40 9.91 -7.51
N VAL A 570 49.86 10.00 -8.76
CA VAL A 570 51.28 10.25 -9.08
C VAL A 570 51.67 11.67 -8.69
N GLY A 571 50.86 12.67 -9.06
CA GLY A 571 51.15 14.08 -8.77
C GLY A 571 51.20 14.42 -7.29
N ILE A 572 50.21 13.97 -6.50
CA ILE A 572 50.15 14.22 -5.05
C ILE A 572 51.30 13.49 -4.33
N THR A 573 51.57 12.23 -4.70
CA THR A 573 52.69 11.47 -4.12
C THR A 573 54.03 12.12 -4.47
N TYR A 574 54.24 12.53 -5.72
CA TYR A 574 55.48 13.21 -6.15
C TYR A 574 55.70 14.52 -5.40
N LEU A 575 54.67 15.37 -5.30
CA LEU A 575 54.74 16.61 -4.52
C LEU A 575 55.05 16.30 -3.04
N TYR A 576 54.47 15.26 -2.46
CA TYR A 576 54.77 14.86 -1.09
C TYR A 576 56.22 14.37 -0.90
N VAL A 577 56.76 13.61 -1.87
CA VAL A 577 58.18 13.20 -1.85
C VAL A 577 59.10 14.42 -1.88
N LEU A 578 58.78 15.46 -2.66
CA LEU A 578 59.52 16.72 -2.63
C LEU A 578 59.45 17.41 -1.26
N VAL A 579 58.30 17.40 -0.60
CA VAL A 579 58.14 17.90 0.77
C VAL A 579 58.99 17.12 1.77
N LEU A 580 59.10 15.80 1.60
CA LEU A 580 59.99 14.97 2.43
C LEU A 580 61.47 15.24 2.16
N ASN A 581 61.85 15.49 0.90
CA ASN A 581 63.22 15.85 0.57
C ASN A 581 63.61 17.21 1.17
N GLU A 582 62.73 18.21 1.05
CA GLU A 582 62.88 19.54 1.68
C GLU A 582 62.98 19.43 3.20
N ARG A 583 62.21 18.53 3.82
CA ARG A 583 62.32 18.22 5.27
C ARG A 583 63.69 17.65 5.63
N ASN A 584 64.21 16.69 4.85
CA ASN A 584 65.50 16.07 5.13
C ASN A 584 66.69 17.03 4.94
N GLN A 585 66.56 18.01 4.04
CA GLN A 585 67.59 19.02 3.76
C GLN A 585 67.57 20.22 4.72
N GLN A 586 66.65 20.27 5.70
CA GLN A 586 66.49 21.37 6.67
C GLN A 586 66.40 22.76 6.03
N ASP A 587 65.79 22.84 4.85
CA ASP A 587 65.75 24.08 4.08
C ASP A 587 64.76 25.08 4.73
N LYS A 588 65.23 26.30 5.01
CA LYS A 588 64.42 27.31 5.73
C LYS A 588 63.28 27.88 4.87
N ASN A 589 63.39 27.78 3.55
CA ASN A 589 62.39 28.31 2.61
C ASN A 589 61.47 27.19 2.08
N SER A 590 60.44 26.88 2.85
CA SER A 590 59.49 25.77 2.63
C SER A 590 58.54 25.98 1.43
N SER A 591 59.10 25.98 0.23
CA SER A 591 58.41 26.36 -1.00
C SER A 591 57.53 25.20 -1.50
N TYR A 592 58.04 23.96 -1.45
CA TYR A 592 57.27 22.78 -1.84
C TYR A 592 56.19 22.45 -0.83
N PHE A 593 56.46 22.61 0.47
CA PHE A 593 55.44 22.48 1.51
C PHE A 593 54.27 23.47 1.32
N ARG A 594 54.55 24.75 1.03
CA ARG A 594 53.52 25.76 0.75
C ARG A 594 52.70 25.40 -0.50
N LEU A 595 53.37 24.99 -1.58
CA LEU A 595 52.71 24.55 -2.81
C LEU A 595 51.79 23.35 -2.53
N TYR A 596 52.27 22.36 -1.79
CA TYR A 596 51.52 21.16 -1.47
C TYR A 596 50.29 21.46 -0.59
N MET A 597 50.43 22.32 0.41
CA MET A 597 49.31 22.80 1.23
C MET A 597 48.28 23.58 0.40
N LEU A 598 48.72 24.39 -0.57
CA LEU A 598 47.82 25.10 -1.48
C LEU A 598 47.04 24.12 -2.35
N VAL A 599 47.70 23.11 -2.93
CA VAL A 599 47.04 22.08 -3.76
C VAL A 599 46.01 21.30 -2.94
N LEU A 600 46.36 20.82 -1.73
CA LEU A 600 45.41 20.14 -0.85
C LEU A 600 44.28 21.07 -0.41
N GLY A 601 44.59 22.31 -0.06
CA GLY A 601 43.62 23.30 0.39
C GLY A 601 42.59 23.62 -0.69
N VAL A 602 43.03 23.84 -1.93
CA VAL A 602 42.15 24.06 -3.09
C VAL A 602 41.28 22.82 -3.35
N TYR A 603 41.86 21.62 -3.33
CA TYR A 603 41.11 20.39 -3.51
C TYR A 603 40.04 20.19 -2.42
N ALA A 604 40.41 20.41 -1.15
CA ALA A 604 39.49 20.32 -0.02
C ALA A 604 38.38 21.38 -0.11
N ALA A 605 38.72 22.63 -0.45
CA ALA A 605 37.76 23.72 -0.64
C ALA A 605 36.76 23.37 -1.75
N LEU A 606 37.22 22.90 -2.91
CA LEU A 606 36.34 22.44 -3.99
C LEU A 606 35.41 21.32 -3.52
N ARG A 607 35.95 20.32 -2.81
CA ARG A 607 35.16 19.20 -2.27
C ARG A 607 34.10 19.67 -1.27
N VAL A 608 34.44 20.61 -0.38
CA VAL A 608 33.50 21.19 0.59
C VAL A 608 32.42 21.98 -0.14
N VAL A 609 32.78 22.84 -1.09
CA VAL A 609 31.81 23.59 -1.91
C VAL A 609 30.86 22.64 -2.63
N PHE A 610 31.37 21.61 -3.31
CA PHE A 610 30.52 20.60 -3.94
C PHE A 610 29.63 19.85 -2.93
N ALA A 611 30.16 19.49 -1.76
CA ALA A 611 29.37 18.84 -0.72
C ALA A 611 28.26 19.74 -0.17
N LEU A 612 28.52 21.05 0.01
CA LEU A 612 27.52 22.03 0.42
C LEU A 612 26.42 22.17 -0.66
N LEU A 613 26.83 22.32 -1.92
CA LEU A 613 25.89 22.42 -3.05
C LEU A 613 25.01 21.17 -3.22
N LEU A 614 25.57 19.98 -2.96
CA LEU A 614 24.91 18.70 -3.15
C LEU A 614 24.26 18.11 -1.90
N LYS A 615 24.35 18.75 -0.73
CA LYS A 615 23.72 18.23 0.50
C LYS A 615 22.83 19.23 1.21
N ILE A 616 22.96 20.52 0.91
CA ILE A 616 22.12 21.56 1.49
C ILE A 616 20.89 21.76 0.59
N PRO A 617 19.65 21.53 1.08
CA PRO A 617 18.40 21.77 0.38
C PRO A 617 18.23 23.16 -0.20
N ALA A 618 18.70 24.20 0.50
CA ALA A 618 18.69 25.57 -0.03
C ALA A 618 19.59 25.75 -1.28
N CYS A 619 20.60 24.89 -1.46
CA CYS A 619 21.49 24.89 -2.62
C CYS A 619 21.06 23.88 -3.70
N HIS A 620 20.11 22.98 -3.40
CA HIS A 620 19.60 22.01 -4.38
C HIS A 620 18.84 22.69 -5.51
N THR A 621 18.10 23.76 -5.22
CA THR A 621 17.49 24.63 -6.24
C THR A 621 18.55 25.22 -7.16
N LEU A 622 19.69 25.69 -6.63
CA LEU A 622 20.82 26.16 -7.44
C LEU A 622 21.45 25.05 -8.28
N SER A 623 21.59 23.82 -7.74
CA SER A 623 22.09 22.67 -8.50
C SER A 623 21.11 22.20 -9.59
N ASP A 624 19.81 22.35 -9.38
CA ASP A 624 18.79 22.02 -10.38
C ASP A 624 18.62 23.13 -11.42
N MET A 625 18.89 24.40 -11.07
CA MET A 625 18.94 25.53 -12.01
C MET A 625 20.26 25.60 -12.79
N SER A 626 21.33 25.02 -12.27
CA SER A 626 22.64 24.91 -12.95
C SER A 626 22.64 23.79 -14.00
N ASP A 627 21.73 23.91 -14.95
CA ASP A 627 21.53 22.99 -16.06
C ASP A 627 22.35 23.39 -17.31
N GLN A 628 23.33 24.29 -17.12
CA GLN A 628 24.37 24.65 -18.10
C GLN A 628 25.31 23.47 -18.36
N SER A 629 25.72 23.30 -19.62
CA SER A 629 26.54 22.18 -20.11
C SER A 629 27.82 21.92 -19.30
N PHE A 630 28.45 22.98 -18.79
CA PHE A 630 29.65 22.89 -17.95
C PHE A 630 29.41 22.16 -16.62
N PHE A 631 28.40 22.58 -15.85
CA PHE A 631 28.09 21.93 -14.56
C PHE A 631 27.54 20.51 -14.76
N GLN A 632 26.85 20.27 -15.88
CA GLN A 632 26.40 18.93 -16.24
C GLN A 632 27.56 17.98 -16.51
N PHE A 633 28.64 18.44 -17.14
CA PHE A 633 29.84 17.63 -17.34
C PHE A 633 30.50 17.22 -16.02
N PHE A 634 30.71 18.16 -15.10
CA PHE A 634 31.28 17.85 -13.78
C PHE A 634 30.35 16.96 -12.95
N LYS A 635 29.04 17.22 -12.96
CA LYS A 635 28.06 16.38 -12.29
C LYS A 635 28.09 14.95 -12.85
N TRP A 636 28.14 14.80 -14.17
CA TRP A 636 28.27 13.51 -14.86
C TRP A 636 29.58 12.79 -14.52
N ILE A 637 30.71 13.51 -14.40
CA ILE A 637 31.99 12.92 -13.95
C ILE A 637 31.87 12.32 -12.56
N TYR A 638 31.09 12.89 -11.64
CA TYR A 638 30.99 12.40 -10.25
C TYR A 638 29.79 11.49 -9.97
N GLN A 639 28.66 11.67 -10.65
CA GLN A 639 27.43 10.89 -10.45
C GLN A 639 26.67 10.70 -11.77
N GLU A 640 26.22 9.46 -12.01
CA GLU A 640 25.32 9.16 -13.13
C GLU A 640 23.96 9.84 -12.92
N ARG A 641 23.38 10.36 -14.00
CA ARG A 641 22.08 11.01 -13.95
C ARG A 641 20.98 9.95 -13.97
N TYR A 642 20.60 9.43 -12.81
CA TYR A 642 19.43 8.56 -12.69
C TYR A 642 18.13 9.38 -12.58
N TYR A 643 17.04 8.81 -13.08
CA TYR A 643 15.70 9.37 -12.93
C TYR A 643 15.16 9.11 -11.51
N VAL A 644 15.25 7.85 -11.08
CA VAL A 644 14.82 7.39 -9.74
C VAL A 644 15.69 8.01 -8.66
N GLY A 645 15.09 8.44 -7.56
CA GLY A 645 15.81 9.03 -6.42
C GLY A 645 16.06 10.54 -6.52
N ARG A 646 15.73 11.20 -7.64
CA ARG A 646 15.96 12.64 -7.82
C ARG A 646 14.96 13.46 -7.02
N GLY A 647 15.45 14.41 -6.23
CA GLY A 647 14.59 15.29 -5.42
C GLY A 647 14.11 14.65 -4.11
N LEU A 648 14.53 13.41 -3.80
CA LEU A 648 14.39 12.83 -2.47
C LEU A 648 15.45 13.43 -1.56
N PHE A 649 15.14 14.63 -1.06
CA PHE A 649 15.95 15.30 -0.07
C PHE A 649 15.32 15.07 1.30
N GLU A 650 16.15 14.64 2.24
CA GLU A 650 15.76 14.59 3.64
C GLU A 650 15.57 16.00 4.19
N SER A 651 14.70 16.12 5.20
CA SER A 651 14.55 17.38 5.91
C SER A 651 15.89 17.80 6.54
N MET A 652 16.17 19.11 6.61
CA MET A 652 17.43 19.60 7.21
C MET A 652 17.59 19.17 8.67
N SER A 653 16.48 19.06 9.39
CA SER A 653 16.44 18.59 10.77
C SER A 653 16.90 17.13 10.86
N ASP A 654 16.36 16.27 10.00
CA ASP A 654 16.69 14.84 10.02
C ASP A 654 18.11 14.59 9.51
N TYR A 655 18.56 15.34 8.50
CA TYR A 655 19.97 15.32 8.06
C TYR A 655 20.92 15.74 9.19
N PHE A 656 20.62 16.83 9.91
CA PHE A 656 21.47 17.28 11.03
C PHE A 656 21.50 16.26 12.16
N ARG A 657 20.36 15.67 12.53
CA ARG A 657 20.27 14.59 13.52
C ARG A 657 21.13 13.39 13.11
N TYR A 658 21.06 13.01 11.84
CA TYR A 658 21.87 11.93 11.28
C TYR A 658 23.37 12.23 11.32
N VAL A 659 23.79 13.45 10.95
CA VAL A 659 25.19 13.88 11.02
C VAL A 659 25.69 13.89 12.45
N LEU A 660 24.90 14.43 13.38
CA LEU A 660 25.24 14.47 14.81
C LEU A 660 25.39 13.06 15.39
N PHE A 661 24.48 12.15 15.04
CA PHE A 661 24.53 10.74 15.43
C PHE A 661 25.87 10.09 15.03
N TRP A 662 26.27 10.25 13.77
CA TRP A 662 27.55 9.70 13.29
C TRP A 662 28.76 10.40 13.89
N LEU A 663 28.69 11.71 14.11
CA LEU A 663 29.78 12.46 14.74
C LEU A 663 30.07 11.92 16.14
N VAL A 664 29.03 11.67 16.95
CA VAL A 664 29.19 11.08 18.29
C VAL A 664 29.82 9.68 18.20
N ILE A 665 29.35 8.81 17.31
CA ILE A 665 29.94 7.49 17.09
C ILE A 665 31.43 7.59 16.75
N PHE A 666 31.78 8.46 15.81
CA PHE A 666 33.16 8.61 15.37
C PHE A 666 34.06 9.17 16.48
N VAL A 667 33.61 10.17 17.23
CA VAL A 667 34.36 10.71 18.37
C VAL A 667 34.63 9.62 19.41
N SER A 668 33.61 8.85 19.80
CA SER A 668 33.77 7.75 20.75
C SER A 668 34.70 6.65 20.22
N LYS A 669 34.48 6.21 18.98
CA LYS A 669 35.32 5.20 18.31
C LYS A 669 36.78 5.60 18.25
N PHE A 670 37.09 6.79 17.73
CA PHE A 670 38.48 7.18 17.51
C PHE A 670 39.22 7.53 18.80
N THR A 671 38.49 8.03 19.81
CA THR A 671 39.03 8.18 21.16
C THR A 671 39.40 6.82 21.75
N PHE A 672 38.48 5.85 21.66
CA PHE A 672 38.73 4.47 22.11
C PHE A 672 39.91 3.83 21.38
N ALA A 673 39.95 3.94 20.05
CA ALA A 673 41.04 3.41 19.23
C ALA A 673 42.39 4.04 19.57
N TYR A 674 42.45 5.36 19.78
CA TYR A 674 43.70 6.02 20.11
C TYR A 674 44.26 5.56 21.47
N PHE A 675 43.45 5.62 22.52
CA PHE A 675 43.91 5.36 23.88
C PHE A 675 44.12 3.87 24.20
N LEU A 676 43.24 2.99 23.70
CA LEU A 676 43.25 1.57 24.09
C LEU A 676 43.83 0.64 23.03
N GLN A 677 43.84 1.03 21.76
CA GLN A 677 44.35 0.16 20.69
C GLN A 677 45.75 0.62 20.24
N ILE A 678 45.88 1.85 19.76
CA ILE A 678 47.10 2.32 19.06
C ILE A 678 48.20 2.69 20.05
N ARG A 679 47.93 3.58 21.02
CA ARG A 679 48.96 4.10 21.95
C ARG A 679 49.68 3.00 22.75
N PRO A 680 49.01 1.95 23.29
CA PRO A 680 49.69 0.89 24.03
C PRO A 680 50.66 0.06 23.17
N LEU A 681 50.40 -0.07 21.87
CA LEU A 681 51.23 -0.84 20.94
C LEU A 681 52.52 -0.14 20.53
N VAL A 682 52.61 1.19 20.69
CA VAL A 682 53.79 1.97 20.28
C VAL A 682 55.04 1.52 21.03
N LYS A 683 54.95 1.35 22.36
CA LYS A 683 56.09 0.93 23.20
C LYS A 683 56.62 -0.46 22.79
N PRO A 684 55.80 -1.53 22.76
CA PRO A 684 56.22 -2.84 22.26
C PRO A 684 56.77 -2.80 20.83
N THR A 685 56.16 -1.99 19.95
CA THR A 685 56.61 -1.86 18.55
C THR A 685 58.03 -1.30 18.46
N ASN A 686 58.34 -0.24 19.21
CA ASN A 686 59.68 0.33 19.25
C ASN A 686 60.69 -0.68 19.83
N THR A 687 60.33 -1.36 20.92
CA THR A 687 61.19 -2.39 21.51
C THR A 687 61.51 -3.53 20.53
N ILE A 688 60.52 -4.00 19.77
CA ILE A 688 60.72 -5.08 18.78
C ILE A 688 61.57 -4.62 17.59
N ARG A 689 61.43 -3.35 17.20
CA ARG A 689 62.21 -2.74 16.11
C ARG A 689 63.68 -2.57 16.49
N ASP A 690 63.95 -2.24 17.75
CA ASP A 690 65.31 -2.00 18.25
C ASP A 690 66.06 -3.31 18.58
N LEU A 691 65.38 -4.47 18.52
CA LEU A 691 66.02 -5.78 18.70
C LEU A 691 66.98 -6.09 17.53
N PRO A 692 68.24 -6.50 17.80
CA PRO A 692 69.15 -6.95 16.77
C PRO A 692 68.61 -8.20 16.07
N SER A 693 68.90 -8.34 14.77
CA SER A 693 68.48 -9.48 13.96
C SER A 693 69.22 -10.75 14.37
N PHE A 694 68.52 -11.72 14.95
CA PHE A 694 69.11 -13.01 15.28
C PHE A 694 68.92 -14.02 14.14
N GLN A 695 69.98 -14.72 13.72
CA GLN A 695 69.87 -15.87 12.83
C GLN A 695 69.35 -17.09 13.63
N TYR A 696 68.11 -17.50 13.37
CA TYR A 696 67.52 -18.71 13.94
C TYR A 696 67.89 -19.96 13.13
N SER A 697 68.06 -21.11 13.79
CA SER A 697 68.43 -22.39 13.17
C SER A 697 67.25 -23.16 12.54
N TRP A 698 66.00 -22.68 12.69
CA TRP A 698 64.78 -23.30 12.20
C TRP A 698 64.23 -22.59 10.94
N HIS A 699 63.45 -23.31 10.13
CA HIS A 699 63.09 -22.94 8.74
C HIS A 699 62.82 -21.44 8.50
N ASP A 700 63.64 -20.90 7.59
CA ASP A 700 63.95 -19.50 7.24
C ASP A 700 62.79 -18.63 6.68
N LEU A 701 61.53 -19.08 6.76
CA LEU A 701 60.36 -18.32 6.28
C LEU A 701 60.04 -17.09 7.15
N ILE A 702 60.48 -17.09 8.41
CA ILE A 702 60.09 -16.11 9.44
C ILE A 702 61.22 -15.12 9.77
N SER A 703 62.50 -15.52 9.65
CA SER A 703 63.65 -14.78 10.22
C SER A 703 64.30 -13.77 9.26
N LYS A 704 64.17 -13.96 7.94
CA LYS A 704 64.95 -13.19 6.94
C LYS A 704 64.52 -11.73 6.77
N ASN A 705 63.31 -11.37 7.21
CA ASN A 705 62.74 -10.03 7.10
C ASN A 705 62.61 -9.35 8.48
N ASN A 706 63.73 -8.85 9.03
CA ASN A 706 63.81 -7.80 10.07
C ASN A 706 62.62 -7.71 11.06
N ASN A 707 62.31 -8.76 11.83
CA ASN A 707 61.22 -8.80 12.83
C ASN A 707 59.82 -8.34 12.32
N VAL A 708 59.62 -8.21 11.01
CA VAL A 708 58.42 -7.60 10.41
C VAL A 708 57.20 -8.48 10.64
N LEU A 709 57.35 -9.82 10.53
CA LEU A 709 56.24 -10.74 10.71
C LEU A 709 55.72 -10.76 12.15
N THR A 710 56.62 -10.61 13.14
CA THR A 710 56.27 -10.46 14.55
C THR A 710 55.48 -9.18 14.78
N LEU A 711 55.90 -8.08 14.15
CA LEU A 711 55.18 -6.81 14.21
C LEU A 711 53.79 -6.92 13.57
N VAL A 712 53.69 -7.55 12.40
CA VAL A 712 52.39 -7.80 11.72
C VAL A 712 51.48 -8.64 12.61
N SER A 713 52.00 -9.70 13.24
CA SER A 713 51.23 -10.58 14.13
C SER A 713 50.72 -9.86 15.38
N LEU A 714 51.50 -8.91 15.90
CA LEU A 714 51.09 -8.05 17.03
C LEU A 714 49.97 -7.07 16.64
N TRP A 715 50.08 -6.44 15.47
CA TRP A 715 49.13 -5.42 15.02
C TRP A 715 47.86 -6.00 14.39
N ALA A 716 47.91 -7.18 13.76
CA ALA A 716 46.78 -7.73 13.00
C ALA A 716 45.49 -7.90 13.82
N PRO A 717 45.50 -8.46 15.05
CA PRO A 717 44.30 -8.55 15.87
C PRO A 717 43.73 -7.18 16.24
N VAL A 718 44.59 -6.20 16.51
CA VAL A 718 44.16 -4.86 16.90
C VAL A 718 43.55 -4.11 15.73
N VAL A 719 44.13 -4.25 14.52
CA VAL A 719 43.55 -3.71 13.29
C VAL A 719 42.19 -4.35 12.99
N ALA A 720 42.03 -5.66 13.21
CA ALA A 720 40.75 -6.33 13.04
C ALA A 720 39.68 -5.77 14.02
N ILE A 721 40.02 -5.58 15.29
CA ILE A 721 39.13 -4.95 16.28
C ILE A 721 38.80 -3.50 15.89
N TYR A 722 39.79 -2.74 15.41
CA TYR A 722 39.60 -1.38 14.90
C TYR A 722 38.62 -1.28 13.72
N LEU A 723 38.53 -2.32 12.89
CA LEU A 723 37.53 -2.35 11.81
C LEU A 723 36.13 -2.71 12.33
N MET A 724 36.05 -3.55 13.36
CA MET A 724 34.77 -4.06 13.89
C MET A 724 34.10 -3.14 14.91
N ASP A 725 34.87 -2.37 15.67
CA ASP A 725 34.42 -1.50 16.76
C ASP A 725 33.31 -0.49 16.36
N ILE A 726 33.27 -0.05 15.10
CA ILE A 726 32.28 0.89 14.59
C ILE A 726 30.87 0.32 14.73
N HIS A 727 30.75 -0.99 14.56
CA HIS A 727 29.48 -1.69 14.73
C HIS A 727 29.04 -1.69 16.20
N ILE A 728 29.98 -1.84 17.15
CA ILE A 728 29.69 -1.82 18.59
C ILE A 728 29.19 -0.44 19.03
N TRP A 729 29.88 0.63 18.61
CA TRP A 729 29.45 2.00 18.93
C TRP A 729 28.12 2.35 18.27
N TYR A 730 27.91 1.88 17.05
CA TYR A 730 26.63 2.04 16.34
C TYR A 730 25.49 1.33 17.06
N THR A 731 25.64 0.05 17.44
CA THR A 731 24.57 -0.71 18.12
C THR A 731 24.22 -0.10 19.47
N LEU A 732 25.22 0.32 20.25
CA LEU A 732 25.01 0.97 21.54
C LEU A 732 24.24 2.30 21.38
N LEU A 733 24.71 3.19 20.50
CA LEU A 733 24.07 4.49 20.33
C LEU A 733 22.69 4.37 19.66
N SER A 734 22.52 3.44 18.72
CA SER A 734 21.23 3.14 18.10
C SER A 734 20.22 2.65 19.13
N ALA A 735 20.63 1.81 20.09
CA ALA A 735 19.75 1.37 21.18
C ALA A 735 19.35 2.54 22.09
N ILE A 736 20.29 3.42 22.44
CA ILE A 736 20.02 4.61 23.27
C ILE A 736 19.05 5.56 22.56
N VAL A 737 19.37 5.95 21.31
CA VAL A 737 18.54 6.88 20.53
C VAL A 737 17.17 6.27 20.22
N GLY A 738 17.13 4.99 19.85
CA GLY A 738 15.89 4.24 19.66
C GLY A 738 15.04 4.21 20.92
N GLY A 739 15.65 3.99 22.09
CA GLY A 739 14.97 4.05 23.39
C GLY A 739 14.39 5.44 23.70
N VAL A 740 15.16 6.51 23.47
CA VAL A 740 14.68 7.90 23.66
C VAL A 740 13.55 8.24 22.69
N MET A 741 13.66 7.83 21.42
CA MET A 741 12.60 8.04 20.43
C MET A 741 11.33 7.26 20.78
N GLY A 742 11.46 6.00 21.21
CA GLY A 742 10.35 5.20 21.70
C GLY A 742 9.64 5.85 22.90
N ALA A 743 10.41 6.34 23.87
CA ALA A 743 9.87 7.07 25.03
C ALA A 743 9.15 8.36 24.62
N ARG A 744 9.72 9.16 23.69
CA ARG A 744 9.08 10.38 23.17
C ARG A 744 7.80 10.11 22.40
N ALA A 745 7.78 9.05 21.59
CA ALA A 745 6.60 8.61 20.86
C ALA A 745 5.57 7.92 21.75
N ARG A 746 5.85 7.79 23.06
CA ARG A 746 5.02 7.08 24.04
C ARG A 746 4.71 5.65 23.60
N LEU A 747 5.62 5.06 22.81
CA LEU A 747 5.51 3.69 22.34
C LEU A 747 5.72 2.76 23.53
N GLY A 748 4.66 2.03 23.87
CA GLY A 748 4.59 1.28 25.12
C GLY A 748 4.36 2.17 26.35
N GLU A 749 3.67 3.31 26.26
CA GLU A 749 3.08 3.97 27.44
C GLU A 749 1.97 3.08 28.04
N ILE A 750 1.28 2.31 27.21
CA ILE A 750 0.26 1.35 27.64
C ILE A 750 0.85 -0.06 27.47
N ARG A 751 1.41 -0.61 28.56
CA ARG A 751 1.99 -1.97 28.56
C ARG A 751 1.16 -2.99 29.30
N SER A 752 0.21 -2.55 30.11
CA SER A 752 -0.62 -3.40 30.96
C SER A 752 -2.09 -3.04 30.82
N LEU A 753 -2.95 -4.01 31.13
CA LEU A 753 -4.39 -3.83 31.17
C LEU A 753 -4.81 -2.74 32.17
N GLU A 754 -4.07 -2.58 33.27
CA GLU A 754 -4.32 -1.54 34.27
C GLU A 754 -4.09 -0.13 33.70
N MET A 755 -3.09 0.03 32.82
CA MET A 755 -2.86 1.30 32.13
C MET A 755 -3.90 1.58 31.05
N VAL A 756 -4.43 0.54 30.38
CA VAL A 756 -5.59 0.68 29.49
C VAL A 756 -6.79 1.19 30.28
N HIS A 757 -7.09 0.57 31.42
CA HIS A 757 -8.21 0.95 32.29
C HIS A 757 -8.10 2.41 32.73
N LYS A 758 -6.93 2.85 33.23
CA LYS A 758 -6.68 4.23 33.68
C LYS A 758 -6.73 5.27 32.57
N ARG A 759 -6.45 4.90 31.32
CA ARG A 759 -6.40 5.83 30.18
C ARG A 759 -7.65 5.78 29.29
N PHE A 760 -8.55 4.83 29.52
CA PHE A 760 -9.71 4.62 28.65
C PHE A 760 -10.57 5.87 28.47
N GLU A 761 -10.75 6.68 29.54
CA GLU A 761 -11.47 7.95 29.47
C GLU A 761 -10.89 8.94 28.45
N SER A 762 -9.57 8.92 28.23
CA SER A 762 -8.89 9.82 27.29
C SER A 762 -8.98 9.37 25.82
N PHE A 763 -9.44 8.14 25.55
CA PHE A 763 -9.47 7.58 24.20
C PHE A 763 -10.48 8.28 23.27
N PRO A 764 -11.74 8.54 23.68
CA PRO A 764 -12.67 9.27 22.84
C PRO A 764 -12.15 10.66 22.42
N GLU A 765 -11.53 11.40 23.34
CA GLU A 765 -10.97 12.72 23.04
C GLU A 765 -9.81 12.61 22.04
N ALA A 766 -8.87 11.68 22.28
CA ALA A 766 -7.73 11.46 21.38
C ALA A 766 -8.16 10.98 19.98
N PHE A 767 -9.20 10.14 19.92
CA PHE A 767 -9.80 9.66 18.68
C PHE A 767 -10.37 10.82 17.85
N VAL A 768 -11.21 11.65 18.46
CA VAL A 768 -11.83 12.79 17.76
C VAL A 768 -10.77 13.82 17.33
N LYS A 769 -9.76 14.05 18.16
CA LYS A 769 -8.68 15.02 17.88
C LYS A 769 -7.74 14.60 16.75
N ASN A 770 -7.53 13.30 16.55
CA ASN A 770 -6.56 12.80 15.57
C ASN A 770 -7.19 12.19 14.31
N LEU A 771 -8.37 11.55 14.42
CA LEU A 771 -8.95 10.73 13.36
C LEU A 771 -10.25 11.31 12.77
N VAL A 772 -10.99 12.15 13.51
CA VAL A 772 -12.24 12.75 13.01
C VAL A 772 -11.97 14.09 12.31
N SER A 773 -12.54 14.24 11.09
CA SER A 773 -12.39 15.42 10.24
C SER A 773 -12.98 16.70 10.88
N LEU A 774 -12.44 17.86 10.50
CA LEU A 774 -12.91 19.19 10.95
C LEU A 774 -14.41 19.45 10.72
N LYS A 775 -15.03 18.78 9.73
CA LYS A 775 -16.47 18.89 9.43
C LYS A 775 -17.32 18.14 10.47
N GLY A 776 -16.88 16.95 10.91
CA GLY A 776 -17.48 16.21 12.02
C GLY A 776 -17.38 16.96 13.35
N ARG A 777 -16.31 17.73 13.56
CA ARG A 777 -16.22 18.64 14.73
C ARG A 777 -17.22 19.80 14.63
N ARG A 778 -17.34 20.48 13.47
CA ARG A 778 -18.19 21.69 13.37
C ARG A 778 -19.69 21.45 13.41
N ILE A 779 -20.18 20.28 12.98
CA ILE A 779 -21.62 19.98 12.96
C ILE A 779 -22.22 19.95 14.38
N SER A 780 -21.40 19.86 15.43
CA SER A 780 -21.88 19.59 16.80
C SER A 780 -21.55 20.65 17.88
N PHE A 781 -20.88 21.77 17.57
CA PHE A 781 -20.43 22.72 18.62
C PHE A 781 -20.82 24.18 18.35
N ASN A 782 -21.64 24.75 19.25
CA ASN A 782 -21.78 26.19 19.45
C ASN A 782 -21.12 26.51 20.81
N PRO A 783 -19.98 27.24 20.87
CA PRO A 783 -19.15 27.28 22.07
C PRO A 783 -19.55 28.44 22.99
N GLN A 784 -20.29 28.17 24.07
CA GLN A 784 -20.53 29.11 25.17
C GLN A 784 -21.06 28.39 26.44
N SER A 785 -20.16 27.89 27.30
CA SER A 785 -20.15 28.01 28.78
C SER A 785 -19.60 26.75 29.50
N SER A 786 -19.14 26.89 30.74
CA SER A 786 -18.46 25.86 31.54
C SER A 786 -19.28 24.60 31.88
N GLN A 787 -20.59 24.55 31.57
CA GLN A 787 -21.40 23.31 31.61
C GLN A 787 -21.15 22.39 30.40
N GLU A 788 -20.36 22.82 29.40
CA GLU A 788 -20.11 22.10 28.14
C GLU A 788 -19.12 20.92 28.25
N SER A 789 -18.29 20.82 29.29
CA SER A 789 -17.23 19.78 29.35
C SER A 789 -17.78 18.36 29.34
N GLN A 790 -18.82 18.08 30.16
CA GLN A 790 -19.46 16.76 30.20
C GLN A 790 -20.24 16.46 28.92
N ALA A 791 -20.91 17.47 28.34
CA ALA A 791 -21.65 17.33 27.08
C ALA A 791 -20.71 17.06 25.90
N MET A 792 -19.54 17.72 25.89
CA MET A 792 -18.49 17.52 24.90
C MET A 792 -17.85 16.14 25.03
N ASN A 793 -17.55 15.69 26.25
CA ASN A 793 -17.04 14.34 26.50
C ASN A 793 -18.04 13.26 26.08
N LYS A 794 -19.33 13.50 26.28
CA LYS A 794 -20.40 12.61 25.82
C LYS A 794 -20.53 12.56 24.30
N ALA A 795 -20.42 13.71 23.63
CA ALA A 795 -20.38 13.76 22.17
C ALA A 795 -19.16 13.03 21.60
N TYR A 796 -17.99 13.17 22.24
CA TYR A 796 -16.79 12.43 21.86
C TYR A 796 -16.94 10.92 22.07
N ALA A 797 -17.52 10.50 23.19
CA ALA A 797 -17.82 9.09 23.47
C ALA A 797 -18.82 8.51 22.46
N ALA A 798 -19.86 9.26 22.07
CA ALA A 798 -20.84 8.83 21.07
C ALA A 798 -20.23 8.67 19.68
N MET A 799 -19.26 9.51 19.29
CA MET A 799 -18.51 9.34 18.04
C MET A 799 -17.50 8.18 18.08
N PHE A 800 -16.97 7.87 19.26
CA PHE A 800 -16.01 6.79 19.47
C PHE A 800 -16.67 5.41 19.56
N ALA A 801 -17.87 5.33 20.17
CA ALA A 801 -18.54 4.07 20.49
C ALA A 801 -18.76 3.14 19.27
N PRO A 802 -19.22 3.62 18.09
CA PRO A 802 -19.39 2.75 16.91
C PRO A 802 -18.06 2.12 16.48
N PHE A 803 -16.98 2.89 16.49
CA PHE A 803 -15.66 2.39 16.08
C PHE A 803 -15.12 1.36 17.08
N TRP A 804 -15.21 1.64 18.38
CA TRP A 804 -14.80 0.69 19.41
C TRP A 804 -15.63 -0.60 19.35
N ASN A 805 -16.94 -0.48 19.21
CA ASN A 805 -17.84 -1.63 19.18
C ASN A 805 -17.61 -2.51 17.94
N GLU A 806 -17.27 -1.94 16.78
CA GLU A 806 -16.85 -2.74 15.61
C GLU A 806 -15.54 -3.50 15.84
N ILE A 807 -14.59 -2.93 16.60
CA ILE A 807 -13.37 -3.66 17.00
C ILE A 807 -13.73 -4.83 17.91
N ILE A 808 -14.55 -4.59 18.94
CA ILE A 808 -14.98 -5.65 19.86
C ILE A 808 -15.79 -6.74 19.13
N LYS A 809 -16.64 -6.32 18.18
CA LYS A 809 -17.40 -7.23 17.31
C LYS A 809 -16.47 -8.05 16.41
N SER A 810 -15.44 -7.44 15.83
CA SER A 810 -14.43 -8.15 15.04
C SER A 810 -13.67 -9.18 15.90
N LEU A 811 -13.26 -8.81 17.13
CA LEU A 811 -12.65 -9.75 18.08
C LEU A 811 -13.59 -10.91 18.42
N ARG A 812 -14.90 -10.63 18.47
CA ARG A 812 -15.89 -11.67 18.68
C ARG A 812 -16.06 -12.58 17.46
N GLU A 813 -16.11 -12.01 16.25
CA GLU A 813 -16.21 -12.72 14.98
C GLU A 813 -14.99 -13.62 14.72
N GLU A 814 -13.81 -13.20 15.15
CA GLU A 814 -12.57 -13.97 15.12
C GLU A 814 -12.42 -14.95 16.32
N ASP A 815 -13.47 -15.15 17.13
CA ASP A 815 -13.52 -16.06 18.28
C ASP A 815 -12.49 -15.79 19.40
N TYR A 816 -11.95 -14.56 19.52
CA TYR A 816 -11.04 -14.19 20.61
C TYR A 816 -11.74 -13.91 21.95
N ILE A 817 -13.03 -13.53 21.92
CA ILE A 817 -13.85 -13.23 23.11
C ILE A 817 -15.22 -13.91 23.02
N SER A 818 -15.87 -14.13 24.15
CA SER A 818 -17.24 -14.67 24.22
C SER A 818 -18.31 -13.58 24.04
N ASN A 819 -19.56 -13.95 23.76
CA ASN A 819 -20.69 -13.00 23.69
C ASN A 819 -20.83 -12.20 24.99
N ARG A 820 -20.63 -12.84 26.14
CA ARG A 820 -20.70 -12.16 27.44
C ARG A 820 -19.60 -11.12 27.59
N GLU A 821 -18.39 -11.42 27.13
CA GLU A 821 -17.26 -10.47 27.17
C GLU A 821 -17.46 -9.33 26.17
N MET A 822 -18.02 -9.61 24.99
CA MET A 822 -18.43 -8.60 24.02
C MET A 822 -19.41 -7.60 24.65
N ASP A 823 -20.46 -8.08 25.33
CA ASP A 823 -21.44 -7.22 26.00
C ASP A 823 -20.81 -6.37 27.12
N LEU A 824 -19.85 -6.94 27.86
CA LEU A 824 -19.15 -6.24 28.93
C LEU A 824 -18.17 -5.17 28.42
N LEU A 825 -17.55 -5.41 27.27
CA LEU A 825 -16.54 -4.55 26.64
C LEU A 825 -17.14 -3.47 25.72
N SER A 826 -18.38 -3.65 25.28
CA SER A 826 -19.06 -2.72 24.38
C SER A 826 -19.38 -1.39 25.08
N VAL A 827 -19.16 -0.28 24.37
CA VAL A 827 -19.50 1.06 24.83
C VAL A 827 -20.96 1.35 24.45
N PRO A 828 -21.81 1.78 25.40
CA PRO A 828 -23.16 2.23 25.08
C PRO A 828 -23.16 3.37 24.06
N SER A 829 -24.21 3.49 23.25
CA SER A 829 -24.26 4.48 22.16
C SER A 829 -24.13 5.94 22.62
N ASN A 830 -24.34 6.22 23.91
CA ASN A 830 -24.24 7.56 24.50
C ASN A 830 -25.18 8.62 23.84
N THR A 831 -26.14 8.18 23.03
CA THR A 831 -27.15 9.01 22.35
C THR A 831 -28.41 9.24 23.19
N GLY A 832 -28.51 8.61 24.36
CA GLY A 832 -29.67 8.70 25.26
C GLY A 832 -29.83 10.04 25.98
N SER A 833 -30.94 10.21 26.69
CA SER A 833 -31.31 11.46 27.39
C SER A 833 -30.50 11.78 28.66
N LEU A 834 -29.68 10.85 29.15
CA LEU A 834 -28.83 11.07 30.32
C LEU A 834 -27.73 12.08 29.97
N ARG A 835 -27.39 13.01 30.88
CA ARG A 835 -26.36 14.03 30.60
C ARG A 835 -24.92 13.52 30.79
N LEU A 836 -24.76 12.31 31.33
CA LEU A 836 -23.46 11.69 31.62
C LEU A 836 -22.98 10.79 30.48
N VAL A 837 -21.66 10.54 30.45
CA VAL A 837 -21.06 9.48 29.62
C VAL A 837 -21.32 8.13 30.28
N GLN A 838 -21.93 7.22 29.53
CA GLN A 838 -22.10 5.83 29.89
C GLN A 838 -20.88 5.05 29.43
N TRP A 839 -20.16 4.49 30.40
CA TRP A 839 -18.95 3.70 30.17
C TRP A 839 -19.28 2.20 30.08
N PRO A 840 -18.45 1.40 29.38
CA PRO A 840 -18.56 -0.05 29.37
C PRO A 840 -18.63 -0.68 30.76
N LEU A 841 -19.38 -1.77 30.89
CA LEU A 841 -19.60 -2.46 32.16
C LEU A 841 -18.32 -3.01 32.77
N PHE A 842 -17.31 -3.35 31.97
CA PHE A 842 -16.03 -3.84 32.50
C PHE A 842 -15.27 -2.78 33.34
N LEU A 843 -15.50 -1.48 33.09
CA LEU A 843 -14.91 -0.38 33.88
C LEU A 843 -15.71 -0.14 35.18
N LEU A 844 -17.02 -0.39 35.15
CA LEU A 844 -17.95 -0.12 36.25
C LEU A 844 -18.18 -1.34 37.15
N SER A 845 -17.72 -2.53 36.75
CA SER A 845 -17.94 -3.78 37.47
C SER A 845 -17.50 -3.69 38.93
N SER A 846 -18.38 -4.12 39.84
CA SER A 846 -18.19 -4.14 41.30
C SER A 846 -18.02 -2.76 41.98
N LYS A 847 -18.02 -1.64 41.23
CA LYS A 847 -17.86 -0.30 41.80
C LYS A 847 -19.07 0.15 42.63
N ILE A 848 -20.28 -0.19 42.21
CA ILE A 848 -21.51 0.12 42.96
C ILE A 848 -21.54 -0.62 44.30
N LEU A 849 -21.17 -1.91 44.31
CA LEU A 849 -21.11 -2.70 45.54
C LEU A 849 -20.10 -2.10 46.53
N LEU A 850 -18.91 -1.73 46.05
CA LEU A 850 -17.89 -1.05 46.85
C LEU A 850 -18.38 0.32 47.37
N ALA A 851 -19.12 1.09 46.56
CA ALA A 851 -19.69 2.36 46.99
C ALA A 851 -20.77 2.17 48.08
N VAL A 852 -21.57 1.10 48.00
CA VAL A 852 -22.54 0.73 49.04
C VAL A 852 -21.85 0.32 50.34
N ASP A 853 -20.81 -0.52 50.26
CA ASP A 853 -20.02 -0.90 51.44
C ASP A 853 -19.38 0.33 52.10
N LEU A 854 -18.80 1.24 51.29
CA LEU A 854 -18.26 2.51 51.77
C LEU A 854 -19.33 3.40 52.42
N ALA A 855 -20.56 3.39 51.90
CA ALA A 855 -21.67 4.14 52.49
C ALA A 855 -22.13 3.53 53.82
N MET A 856 -22.15 2.20 53.94
CA MET A 856 -22.50 1.48 55.17
C MET A 856 -21.46 1.70 56.29
N ASP A 857 -20.18 1.81 55.93
CA ASP A 857 -19.09 2.04 56.86
C ASP A 857 -18.88 3.53 57.21
N CYS A 858 -19.48 4.46 56.45
CA CYS A 858 -19.27 5.89 56.63
C CYS A 858 -20.15 6.45 57.74
N ARG A 859 -19.53 6.88 58.85
CA ARG A 859 -20.18 7.61 59.95
C ARG A 859 -20.09 9.14 59.82
N ASP A 860 -19.41 9.62 58.77
CA ASP A 860 -19.10 11.04 58.53
C ASP A 860 -20.18 11.72 57.65
N THR A 861 -19.96 13.00 57.29
CA THR A 861 -20.91 13.79 56.49
C THR A 861 -21.04 13.29 55.04
N GLN A 862 -22.15 13.59 54.38
CA GLN A 862 -22.37 13.25 52.95
C GLN A 862 -21.25 13.78 52.03
N ALA A 863 -20.68 14.94 52.36
CA ALA A 863 -19.56 15.52 51.61
C ALA A 863 -18.29 14.66 51.72
N ASP A 864 -18.03 14.07 52.89
CA ASP A 864 -16.88 13.19 53.11
C ASP A 864 -17.05 11.83 52.41
N LEU A 865 -18.27 11.29 52.42
CA LEU A 865 -18.60 10.08 51.64
C LEU A 865 -18.42 10.33 50.14
N TRP A 866 -18.91 11.46 49.63
CA TRP A 866 -18.76 11.81 48.22
C TRP A 866 -17.29 12.03 47.83
N ASN A 867 -16.49 12.65 48.69
CA ASN A 867 -15.05 12.79 48.48
C ASN A 867 -14.32 11.44 48.46
N ARG A 868 -14.76 10.46 49.24
CA ARG A 868 -14.23 9.08 49.18
C ARG A 868 -14.62 8.37 47.89
N ILE A 869 -15.86 8.56 47.43
CA ILE A 869 -16.35 8.00 46.17
C ILE A 869 -15.60 8.59 44.97
N CYS A 870 -15.38 9.90 44.95
CA CYS A 870 -14.65 10.61 43.89
C CYS A 870 -13.15 10.27 43.79
N ARG A 871 -12.58 9.47 44.70
CA ARG A 871 -11.20 8.97 44.56
C ARG A 871 -11.04 7.99 43.40
N ASP A 872 -12.12 7.34 43.00
CA ASP A 872 -12.19 6.48 41.83
C ASP A 872 -13.22 7.05 40.86
N GLU A 873 -12.75 7.60 39.74
CA GLU A 873 -13.57 8.29 38.74
C GLU A 873 -14.69 7.38 38.21
N TYR A 874 -14.39 6.09 37.96
CA TYR A 874 -15.39 5.12 37.50
C TYR A 874 -16.40 4.75 38.58
N MET A 875 -16.03 4.81 39.86
CA MET A 875 -16.97 4.62 40.97
C MET A 875 -17.92 5.80 41.11
N ALA A 876 -17.42 7.03 40.95
CA ALA A 876 -18.26 8.22 40.89
C ALA A 876 -19.23 8.18 39.70
N TYR A 877 -18.76 7.78 38.51
CA TYR A 877 -19.62 7.62 37.33
C TYR A 877 -20.69 6.55 37.54
N ALA A 878 -20.35 5.39 38.12
CA ALA A 878 -21.31 4.33 38.38
C ALA A 878 -22.42 4.76 39.36
N VAL A 879 -22.06 5.49 40.42
CA VAL A 879 -23.03 6.02 41.40
C VAL A 879 -23.92 7.09 40.77
N GLN A 880 -23.35 8.02 39.99
CA GLN A 880 -24.11 9.04 39.27
C GLN A 880 -25.07 8.42 38.25
N GLU A 881 -24.58 7.49 37.43
CA GLU A 881 -25.41 6.80 36.44
C GLU A 881 -26.56 6.04 37.10
N CYS A 882 -26.31 5.38 38.23
CA CYS A 882 -27.35 4.70 39.02
C CYS A 882 -28.41 5.71 39.50
N TYR A 883 -28.01 6.83 40.10
CA TYR A 883 -28.93 7.85 40.61
C TYR A 883 -29.80 8.44 39.48
N TYR A 884 -29.19 8.86 38.37
CA TYR A 884 -29.92 9.41 37.23
C TYR A 884 -30.82 8.38 36.53
N SER A 885 -30.41 7.11 36.51
CA SER A 885 -31.23 6.04 35.95
C SER A 885 -32.45 5.75 36.82
N VAL A 886 -32.28 5.72 38.15
CA VAL A 886 -33.37 5.56 39.12
C VAL A 886 -34.32 6.76 39.05
N GLU A 887 -33.79 7.98 39.02
CA GLU A 887 -34.57 9.21 38.81
C GLU A 887 -35.45 9.12 37.56
N LYS A 888 -34.87 8.67 36.44
CA LYS A 888 -35.61 8.55 35.18
C LYS A 888 -36.68 7.46 35.24
N ILE A 889 -36.38 6.32 35.87
CA ILE A 889 -37.35 5.23 36.09
C ILE A 889 -38.51 5.75 36.95
N LEU A 890 -38.22 6.44 38.05
CA LEU A 890 -39.23 7.05 38.93
C LEU A 890 -40.08 8.08 38.19
N HIS A 891 -39.46 8.96 37.39
CA HIS A 891 -40.19 9.91 36.54
C HIS A 891 -41.10 9.25 35.50
N SER A 892 -40.75 8.05 35.03
CA SER A 892 -41.56 7.28 34.08
C SER A 892 -42.69 6.49 34.74
N LEU A 893 -42.56 6.15 36.03
CA LEU A 893 -43.53 5.37 36.80
C LEU A 893 -44.56 6.23 37.54
N VAL A 894 -44.26 7.50 37.80
CA VAL A 894 -45.10 8.38 38.63
C VAL A 894 -45.80 9.46 37.79
N ASP A 895 -47.14 9.36 37.73
CA ASP A 895 -48.03 10.36 37.11
C ASP A 895 -48.80 11.19 38.16
N GLY A 896 -49.03 12.47 37.87
CA GLY A 896 -49.83 13.38 38.72
C GLY A 896 -49.10 13.93 39.96
N GLU A 897 -49.77 13.94 41.12
CA GLU A 897 -49.29 14.54 42.37
C GLU A 897 -47.97 13.97 42.89
N GLY A 898 -47.60 12.73 42.52
CA GLY A 898 -46.32 12.13 42.90
C GLY A 898 -45.10 12.81 42.27
N ARG A 899 -45.24 13.56 41.16
CA ARG A 899 -44.13 14.37 40.61
C ARG A 899 -43.77 15.57 41.48
N LEU A 900 -44.73 16.12 42.23
CA LEU A 900 -44.51 17.28 43.12
C LEU A 900 -43.78 16.90 44.41
N TRP A 901 -44.00 15.68 44.91
CA TRP A 901 -43.28 15.14 46.07
C TRP A 901 -41.81 14.84 45.76
N TYR A 902 -41.51 14.40 44.53
CA TYR A 902 -40.14 14.13 44.09
C TYR A 902 -39.31 15.40 43.88
N LEU A 903 -39.90 16.49 43.37
CA LEU A 903 -39.20 17.78 43.20
C LEU A 903 -38.85 18.48 44.52
N SER A 904 -39.34 17.97 45.66
CA SER A 904 -39.12 18.54 47.00
C SER A 904 -38.01 17.82 47.80
N PHE A 905 -37.45 16.73 47.26
CA PHE A 905 -36.30 15.97 47.78
C PHE A 905 -35.11 16.16 46.83
#